data_AF-A0A2S8PGD9-F1
#
_entry.id   AF-A0A2S8PGD9-F1
#
_cell.length_a   1.000
_cell.length_b   1.000
_cell.length_c   1.000
_cell.angle_alpha   90.00
_cell.angle_beta   90.00
_cell.angle_gamma   90.00
#
_symmetry.space_group_name_H-M   'P 1'
#
loop_
_entity.id
_entity.type
_entity.pdbx_description
1 polymer ?
#
loop_
_entity_poly.entity_id
_entity_poly.type
_entity_poly.pdbx_seq_one_letter_code
_entity_poly.pdbx_strand_id
1 'polypeptide(L)'
;MLNSGKGVHWLMSNTSYPFKENSNVMNVQGGEKKVMKKILTVALSTAMAFSMFASVAFGDTAVTPQQKFDALAAKGIFNGYPDGSAHLEKEMTRAEFAKVITKLLGLKEVTGTLSYKDKGYDAKNWAVPYIEAVTAAGIMQGQDSVKKIFNYNGKVTIQEMATVLTRALKLEIPANPSNNAADWAKGYVQAAIDKGLISKDANFKANASRSQLVEAAYAIDQAANITFTYKVVDPSNVEFTLSTGEVVKVKLDKPLEANKETEVKFKDAAGNEYTAKVTWAVTTATKVQGASATNLKEVVVKFDGEVDKDSAENAANYTLRSGKLVDSVSLSDDKTTATLLLKAGSVLNNNKTDAVSVSNVKAGDKTISASNVEFSVVDNSLPEVSSVKSLGTKSLKVVFSEPVSNVTQSNFTLDGKEFFGKVTVSNNDRTVVLTPFSSTALTVGDHKVTVSGVKDYAGFVSLASSHDFTVAEDTTAPTISEATATLESVTVTFSEDVDVDTVSASKVYWKSGSSKITAVSVKQLADNKFRFDFGADRALPTGAVSVFVEGVKDYSGNEIAKDTSVVVNPVIDQTRPEVSNVSAENARQIKVTFSKAVNEASAEKPANYTVKDKDGKAVSVKQATRDDKDHKVVYVDLYTDLSVGNNTLTIQNVKDDTRLQNTLLDYTGTVTLADKNAPTIDSSSVNTQQRKVFVKFNKKMDVESLTTYSNYLVQIDGKAVALTSNIADITPQQDGSAVTITFADSINGKIVSLASGNGGTTYTNISELRIMGLKDANGNVLKEFTDNAGKNTINLTKDTVVGLGDKVELVDSKTVTVKFNSGIYSYSTGAFVNEGTNAPQVSGVDVDGTSTVTLHFSKDLATDGSDLNLRIYLSRLTTSAGNVAGSGDVTVSNKTAGFKDSIAPALADSDAAFPVAGDGNSFAIKFTEPVNAKSNDVAVGDFRVYRDTDNVELSATKGEFSVTVDGTNTVLVNVNDTGSRAENATYKVEVNNAKAVVDQANNPIANFVGHSVALTGTAAPSVEVVDSEFGKDNGQITGLNSNVTYEYKKNGEADTKYVEVKGQTSIPNLAPGKYDIRVKAVPATGTTPAVPASAVKTVTIGEKAANDADAVTADAAALTADKLTVVGKDTDSPSVKLPSTGANGTTISWSVGGVTQKDSLPVERPDTASTDITLTATVKKGTSNSSNKTVNKYHLGTADVTVNKSFLLKRGLEISLVPFLFL
;
A
#
# COMPACT_ATOMS: atom_id res chain seq x y z
N MET A 1 53.05 -21.45 17.28
CA MET A 1 54.52 -21.63 17.34
C MET A 1 55.17 -20.36 17.90
N LEU A 2 56.47 -20.37 18.18
CA LEU A 2 57.24 -19.23 18.72
C LEU A 2 57.19 -18.03 17.75
N ASN A 3 57.11 -16.75 18.14
CA ASN A 3 57.79 -15.94 19.18
C ASN A 3 59.20 -15.44 18.79
N SER A 4 59.33 -14.13 18.51
CA SER A 4 60.43 -13.24 18.94
C SER A 4 60.21 -11.80 18.39
N GLY A 5 60.53 -10.73 19.14
CA GLY A 5 60.42 -9.35 18.63
C GLY A 5 60.33 -8.19 19.64
N LYS A 6 61.09 -8.20 20.75
CA LYS A 6 61.17 -7.07 21.72
C LYS A 6 61.95 -5.89 21.12
N GLY A 7 61.74 -4.62 21.48
CA GLY A 7 60.73 -3.99 22.35
C GLY A 7 61.28 -2.79 23.16
N VAL A 8 60.41 -1.80 23.47
CA VAL A 8 60.59 -0.63 24.39
C VAL A 8 61.75 0.37 24.10
N HIS A 9 61.73 1.65 24.52
CA HIS A 9 60.85 2.38 25.47
C HIS A 9 60.74 3.88 25.12
N TRP A 10 59.63 4.53 25.49
CA TRP A 10 59.62 5.69 26.40
C TRP A 10 58.27 5.75 27.15
N LEU A 11 58.08 6.72 28.05
CA LEU A 11 57.16 6.70 29.22
C LEU A 11 56.38 8.04 29.29
N MET A 12 55.27 8.25 30.01
CA MET A 12 54.40 7.46 30.91
C MET A 12 52.98 8.11 30.86
N SER A 13 51.85 7.39 30.87
CA SER A 13 50.99 7.02 32.03
C SER A 13 50.34 8.20 32.82
N ASN A 14 49.15 8.09 33.45
CA ASN A 14 48.34 6.89 33.70
C ASN A 14 46.84 7.17 33.99
N THR A 15 46.01 6.12 33.88
CA THR A 15 44.73 5.87 34.60
C THR A 15 43.76 7.01 34.96
N SER A 16 42.65 7.08 34.20
CA SER A 16 41.24 7.18 34.65
C SER A 16 40.92 7.53 36.12
N TYR A 17 40.19 8.64 36.33
CA TYR A 17 39.11 8.77 37.34
C TYR A 17 38.00 9.74 36.86
N PRO A 18 36.70 9.51 37.16
CA PRO A 18 35.59 10.35 36.71
C PRO A 18 34.98 11.24 37.81
N PHE A 19 34.56 12.46 37.47
CA PHE A 19 33.84 13.37 38.38
C PHE A 19 32.73 14.18 37.69
N LYS A 20 31.92 14.86 38.50
CA LYS A 20 30.57 15.36 38.19
C LYS A 20 30.46 16.86 38.51
N GLU A 21 29.35 17.46 38.09
CA GLU A 21 28.71 18.66 38.66
C GLU A 21 29.25 20.08 38.36
N ASN A 22 28.38 21.05 38.67
CA ASN A 22 28.19 22.31 37.96
C ASN A 22 28.84 23.54 38.61
N SER A 23 29.02 24.57 37.77
CA SER A 23 28.92 26.01 38.08
C SER A 23 29.84 26.65 39.14
N ASN A 24 30.49 27.74 38.73
CA ASN A 24 30.09 29.06 39.22
C ASN A 24 30.52 30.19 38.25
N VAL A 25 30.05 31.41 38.50
CA VAL A 25 30.03 32.52 37.54
C VAL A 25 31.11 33.60 37.73
N MET A 26 31.17 34.52 36.75
CA MET A 26 31.58 35.93 36.84
C MET A 26 33.07 36.34 36.70
N ASN A 27 33.33 36.92 35.51
CA ASN A 27 33.70 38.32 35.30
C ASN A 27 35.16 38.85 35.38
N VAL A 28 35.59 39.36 34.21
CA VAL A 28 35.92 40.79 33.93
C VAL A 28 37.39 41.24 33.76
N GLN A 29 37.68 41.66 32.51
CA GLN A 29 38.59 42.72 32.02
C GLN A 29 40.11 42.67 32.28
N GLY A 30 40.86 43.26 31.33
CA GLY A 30 42.32 43.40 31.35
C GLY A 30 42.88 43.56 29.93
N GLY A 31 43.00 44.81 29.45
CA GLY A 31 43.28 45.10 28.03
C GLY A 31 44.77 45.26 27.64
N GLU A 32 44.97 45.79 26.42
CA GLU A 32 46.13 46.64 26.08
C GLU A 32 47.53 45.98 25.96
N LYS A 33 47.67 44.93 25.14
CA LYS A 33 48.94 44.60 24.44
C LYS A 33 48.77 44.57 22.91
N LYS A 34 47.87 45.42 22.39
CA LYS A 34 47.20 45.24 21.10
C LYS A 34 47.64 46.20 19.98
N VAL A 35 48.54 47.14 20.24
CA VAL A 35 48.99 48.14 19.24
C VAL A 35 50.07 47.58 18.30
N MET A 36 51.15 47.02 18.85
CA MET A 36 52.31 46.56 18.06
C MET A 36 52.04 45.31 17.21
N LYS A 37 51.06 44.46 17.59
CA LYS A 37 50.67 43.29 16.77
C LYS A 37 49.79 43.63 15.57
N LYS A 38 49.01 44.72 15.62
CA LYS A 38 47.99 45.05 14.60
C LYS A 38 48.57 45.44 13.23
N ILE A 39 49.80 45.94 13.18
CA ILE A 39 50.45 46.31 11.91
C ILE A 39 51.08 45.07 11.26
N LEU A 40 51.76 44.24 12.07
CA LEU A 40 52.49 43.06 11.59
C LEU A 40 51.58 41.97 11.01
N THR A 41 50.34 41.82 11.51
CA THR A 41 49.37 40.85 10.97
C THR A 41 48.80 41.24 9.61
N VAL A 42 48.70 42.53 9.28
CA VAL A 42 48.15 43.00 7.99
C VAL A 42 49.13 42.77 6.84
N ALA A 43 50.43 42.83 7.12
CA ALA A 43 51.49 42.43 6.18
C ALA A 43 51.53 40.91 5.95
N LEU A 44 50.99 40.10 6.87
CA LEU A 44 51.04 38.63 6.78
C LEU A 44 49.85 38.04 6.00
N SER A 45 48.66 38.63 6.09
CA SER A 45 47.50 38.22 5.26
C SER A 45 47.71 38.54 3.79
N THR A 46 48.17 39.77 3.48
CA THR A 46 48.57 40.17 2.12
C THR A 46 49.76 39.38 1.58
N ALA A 47 50.60 38.80 2.45
CA ALA A 47 51.71 37.97 2.01
C ALA A 47 51.31 36.61 1.43
N MET A 48 50.20 36.01 1.89
CA MET A 48 49.74 34.69 1.41
C MET A 48 48.93 34.80 0.11
N ALA A 49 48.10 35.84 -0.04
CA ALA A 49 47.32 36.06 -1.27
C ALA A 49 48.21 36.20 -2.53
N PHE A 50 49.44 36.70 -2.38
CA PHE A 50 50.40 36.88 -3.46
C PHE A 50 51.39 35.71 -3.66
N SER A 51 51.24 34.57 -2.98
CA SER A 51 52.11 33.39 -3.21
C SER A 51 51.57 32.39 -4.25
N MET A 52 50.41 32.65 -4.86
CA MET A 52 49.64 31.68 -5.67
C MET A 52 49.45 32.10 -7.14
N PHE A 53 50.44 32.79 -7.73
CA PHE A 53 50.39 33.16 -9.15
C PHE A 53 50.61 31.95 -10.07
N ALA A 54 49.50 31.34 -10.51
CA ALA A 54 49.49 30.41 -11.64
C ALA A 54 49.88 31.14 -12.95
N SER A 55 50.37 30.39 -13.94
CA SER A 55 50.74 30.93 -15.26
C SER A 55 49.49 31.20 -16.09
N VAL A 56 49.22 32.47 -16.41
CA VAL A 56 48.13 32.85 -17.33
C VAL A 56 48.53 32.48 -18.76
N ALA A 57 47.85 31.48 -19.33
CA ALA A 57 47.98 31.14 -20.74
C ALA A 57 47.21 32.16 -21.59
N PHE A 58 47.79 32.58 -22.73
CA PHE A 58 47.14 33.51 -23.65
C PHE A 58 46.01 32.82 -24.42
N GLY A 59 44.79 32.91 -23.88
CA GLY A 59 43.56 32.41 -24.50
C GLY A 59 43.07 33.26 -25.68
N ASP A 60 42.32 32.64 -26.60
CA ASP A 60 42.14 33.09 -27.98
C ASP A 60 41.04 34.17 -28.18
N THR A 61 41.08 35.23 -27.37
CA THR A 61 40.41 36.51 -27.68
C THR A 61 41.37 37.67 -27.41
N ALA A 62 41.95 38.20 -28.49
CA ALA A 62 43.01 39.21 -28.42
C ALA A 62 42.49 40.61 -28.02
N VAL A 63 42.16 40.79 -26.74
CA VAL A 63 41.82 42.09 -26.15
C VAL A 63 42.96 43.07 -26.39
N THR A 64 42.67 44.18 -27.09
CA THR A 64 43.72 45.12 -27.51
C THR A 64 44.37 45.81 -26.29
N PRO A 65 45.64 46.25 -26.40
CA PRO A 65 46.28 46.99 -25.31
C PRO A 65 45.53 48.27 -24.89
N GLN A 66 44.75 48.88 -25.79
CA GLN A 66 43.87 50.01 -25.46
C GLN A 66 42.72 49.57 -24.54
N GLN A 67 41.97 48.53 -24.91
CA GLN A 67 40.88 48.00 -24.07
C GLN A 67 41.37 47.52 -22.70
N LYS A 68 42.58 46.94 -22.63
CA LYS A 68 43.25 46.57 -21.37
C LYS A 68 43.56 47.81 -20.51
N PHE A 69 44.05 48.88 -21.13
CA PHE A 69 44.27 50.16 -20.46
C PHE A 69 42.95 50.77 -19.96
N ASP A 70 41.90 50.77 -20.78
CA ASP A 70 40.60 51.37 -20.43
C ASP A 70 39.97 50.67 -19.21
N ALA A 71 40.04 49.34 -19.15
CA ALA A 71 39.59 48.55 -18.00
C ALA A 71 40.37 48.88 -16.71
N LEU A 72 41.70 49.00 -16.80
CA LEU A 72 42.55 49.38 -15.65
C LEU A 72 42.39 50.86 -15.26
N ALA A 73 42.04 51.73 -16.21
CA ALA A 73 41.77 53.15 -15.96
C ALA A 73 40.41 53.34 -15.26
N ALA A 74 39.39 52.56 -15.64
CA ALA A 74 38.11 52.51 -14.92
C ALA A 74 38.27 52.03 -13.46
N LYS A 75 39.23 51.13 -13.19
CA LYS A 75 39.64 50.71 -11.84
C LYS A 75 40.57 51.71 -11.12
N GLY A 76 40.96 52.82 -11.76
CA GLY A 76 41.86 53.82 -11.18
C GLY A 76 43.32 53.36 -10.99
N ILE A 77 43.70 52.23 -11.62
CA ILE A 77 45.07 51.68 -11.59
C ILE A 77 45.97 52.43 -12.57
N PHE A 78 45.42 52.79 -13.74
CA PHE A 78 46.04 53.66 -14.73
C PHE A 78 45.33 55.03 -14.82
N ASN A 79 46.04 56.02 -15.37
CA ASN A 79 45.48 57.30 -15.78
C ASN A 79 45.86 57.55 -17.25
N GLY A 80 44.96 58.23 -17.98
CA GLY A 80 45.30 58.90 -19.24
C GLY A 80 46.23 60.09 -19.03
N TYR A 81 46.77 60.61 -20.11
CA TYR A 81 47.44 61.91 -20.12
C TYR A 81 46.42 63.05 -20.09
N PRO A 82 46.82 64.32 -19.82
CA PRO A 82 45.91 65.45 -19.76
C PRO A 82 45.15 65.76 -21.07
N ASP A 83 45.62 65.21 -22.21
CA ASP A 83 44.94 65.23 -23.52
C ASP A 83 43.82 64.17 -23.66
N GLY A 84 43.60 63.36 -22.63
CA GLY A 84 42.58 62.29 -22.60
C GLY A 84 43.02 60.96 -23.22
N SER A 85 44.22 60.88 -23.80
CA SER A 85 44.70 59.67 -24.48
C SER A 85 45.54 58.76 -23.57
N ALA A 86 45.67 57.50 -23.97
CA ALA A 86 46.45 56.50 -23.22
C ALA A 86 47.97 56.66 -23.43
N HIS A 87 48.41 56.99 -24.64
CA HIS A 87 49.82 56.99 -25.06
C HIS A 87 50.59 55.70 -24.71
N LEU A 88 50.11 54.58 -25.25
CA LEU A 88 50.67 53.24 -25.01
C LEU A 88 52.09 53.08 -25.58
N GLU A 89 52.43 53.86 -26.59
CA GLU A 89 53.74 53.94 -27.24
C GLU A 89 54.80 54.67 -26.41
N LYS A 90 54.41 55.52 -25.45
CA LYS A 90 55.37 56.29 -24.65
C LYS A 90 56.07 55.42 -23.61
N GLU A 91 57.37 55.62 -23.45
CA GLU A 91 58.18 55.05 -22.38
C GLU A 91 57.72 55.57 -21.01
N MET A 92 57.58 54.69 -20.01
CA MET A 92 57.08 55.08 -18.69
C MET A 92 58.17 55.60 -17.75
N THR A 93 57.83 56.58 -16.90
CA THR A 93 58.69 57.03 -15.79
C THR A 93 58.60 56.10 -14.57
N ARG A 94 59.67 56.08 -13.77
CA ARG A 94 59.72 55.34 -12.49
C ARG A 94 58.67 55.83 -11.48
N ALA A 95 58.27 57.10 -11.55
CA ALA A 95 57.14 57.68 -10.80
C ALA A 95 55.78 57.08 -11.17
N GLU A 96 55.46 57.01 -12.46
CA GLU A 96 54.21 56.40 -12.93
C GLU A 96 54.14 54.91 -12.61
N PHE A 97 55.25 54.19 -12.78
CA PHE A 97 55.33 52.76 -12.46
C PHE A 97 55.09 52.50 -10.97
N ALA A 98 55.68 53.31 -10.08
CA ALA A 98 55.43 53.25 -8.64
C ALA A 98 53.94 53.46 -8.31
N LYS A 99 53.25 54.38 -8.99
CA LYS A 99 51.80 54.59 -8.83
C LYS A 99 50.98 53.39 -9.30
N VAL A 100 51.27 52.85 -10.50
CA VAL A 100 50.56 51.67 -11.04
C VAL A 100 50.70 50.49 -10.08
N ILE A 101 51.91 50.19 -9.61
CA ILE A 101 52.16 49.12 -8.63
C ILE A 101 51.45 49.37 -7.29
N THR A 102 51.44 50.62 -6.79
CA THR A 102 50.72 50.99 -5.56
C THR A 102 49.22 50.70 -5.69
N LYS A 103 48.60 51.07 -6.82
CA LYS A 103 47.16 50.87 -7.04
C LYS A 103 46.81 49.41 -7.34
N LEU A 104 47.57 48.74 -8.21
CA LEU A 104 47.36 47.35 -8.63
C LEU A 104 47.41 46.37 -7.46
N LEU A 105 48.27 46.62 -6.46
CA LEU A 105 48.41 45.77 -5.27
C LEU A 105 47.64 46.30 -4.04
N GLY A 106 46.86 47.38 -4.19
CA GLY A 106 46.12 48.01 -3.08
C GLY A 106 47.00 48.56 -1.94
N LEU A 107 48.26 48.93 -2.21
CA LEU A 107 49.16 49.44 -1.18
C LEU A 107 48.69 50.80 -0.68
N LYS A 108 48.84 51.04 0.63
CA LYS A 108 48.51 52.33 1.24
C LYS A 108 49.56 53.38 0.89
N GLU A 109 49.12 54.50 0.32
CA GLU A 109 49.95 55.68 0.03
C GLU A 109 50.60 56.24 1.31
N VAL A 110 51.89 56.59 1.23
CA VAL A 110 52.72 57.00 2.38
C VAL A 110 53.09 58.49 2.28
N THR A 111 52.36 59.33 3.01
CA THR A 111 52.59 60.79 3.03
C THR A 111 53.55 61.21 4.16
N GLY A 112 54.12 62.42 4.05
CA GLY A 112 54.98 63.02 5.08
C GLY A 112 56.40 62.44 5.20
N THR A 113 56.74 61.40 4.44
CA THR A 113 58.08 60.82 4.37
C THR A 113 58.78 61.27 3.07
N LEU A 114 60.09 61.51 3.13
CA LEU A 114 60.93 61.82 1.96
C LEU A 114 62.25 61.04 2.08
N SER A 115 62.28 59.83 1.52
CA SER A 115 63.42 58.90 1.56
C SER A 115 64.53 59.27 0.58
N TYR A 116 64.25 60.12 -0.41
CA TYR A 116 65.11 60.44 -1.54
C TYR A 116 65.46 61.94 -1.66
N LYS A 117 66.49 62.25 -2.46
CA LYS A 117 67.12 63.57 -2.58
C LYS A 117 67.13 64.12 -4.02
N ASP A 118 66.31 63.57 -4.91
CA ASP A 118 66.18 64.04 -6.28
C ASP A 118 65.76 65.52 -6.33
N LYS A 119 66.25 66.27 -7.33
CA LYS A 119 65.89 67.68 -7.52
C LYS A 119 64.40 67.79 -7.87
N GLY A 120 63.59 68.33 -6.94
CA GLY A 120 62.12 68.41 -7.07
C GLY A 120 61.36 67.27 -6.38
N TYR A 121 62.03 66.48 -5.52
CA TYR A 121 61.38 65.51 -4.64
C TYR A 121 61.07 66.14 -3.28
N ASP A 122 59.91 66.79 -3.21
CA ASP A 122 59.38 67.43 -2.00
C ASP A 122 57.88 67.09 -1.83
N ALA A 123 57.28 67.52 -0.71
CA ALA A 123 55.90 67.17 -0.36
C ALA A 123 54.81 67.65 -1.35
N LYS A 124 55.14 68.48 -2.36
CA LYS A 124 54.23 68.87 -3.46
C LYS A 124 54.34 67.96 -4.69
N ASN A 125 55.34 67.09 -4.76
CA ASN A 125 55.53 66.16 -5.87
C ASN A 125 54.53 64.99 -5.76
N TRP A 126 53.61 64.90 -6.72
CA TRP A 126 52.53 63.91 -6.77
C TRP A 126 52.98 62.45 -6.66
N ALA A 127 54.24 62.16 -7.02
CA ALA A 127 54.78 60.81 -7.04
C ALA A 127 55.24 60.33 -5.65
N VAL A 128 55.48 61.24 -4.68
CA VAL A 128 55.99 60.90 -3.35
C VAL A 128 55.14 59.83 -2.64
N PRO A 129 53.80 59.95 -2.52
CA PRO A 129 53.00 58.98 -1.75
C PRO A 129 53.03 57.57 -2.33
N TYR A 130 53.30 57.45 -3.63
CA TYR A 130 53.44 56.20 -4.36
C TYR A 130 54.85 55.62 -4.24
N ILE A 131 55.88 56.46 -4.45
CA ILE A 131 57.29 56.07 -4.38
C ILE A 131 57.66 55.61 -2.97
N GLU A 132 57.22 56.32 -1.93
CA GLU A 132 57.43 55.91 -0.54
C GLU A 132 56.69 54.60 -0.22
N ALA A 133 55.48 54.37 -0.77
CA ALA A 133 54.74 53.12 -0.57
C ALA A 133 55.43 51.89 -1.18
N VAL A 134 55.88 51.96 -2.44
CA VAL A 134 56.61 50.85 -3.09
C VAL A 134 58.02 50.65 -2.50
N THR A 135 58.60 51.69 -1.91
CA THR A 135 59.88 51.63 -1.18
C THR A 135 59.70 50.95 0.18
N ALA A 136 58.67 51.32 0.94
CA ALA A 136 58.35 50.70 2.22
C ALA A 136 57.93 49.23 2.08
N ALA A 137 57.31 48.86 0.96
CA ALA A 137 57.03 47.46 0.60
C ALA A 137 58.26 46.67 0.09
N GLY A 138 59.42 47.33 -0.12
CA GLY A 138 60.64 46.70 -0.65
C GLY A 138 60.60 46.36 -2.15
N ILE A 139 59.54 46.76 -2.85
CA ILE A 139 59.23 46.38 -4.23
C ILE A 139 60.09 47.18 -5.23
N MET A 140 60.16 48.50 -5.05
CA MET A 140 61.07 49.38 -5.81
C MET A 140 62.17 49.95 -4.91
N GLN A 141 63.30 50.30 -5.52
CA GLN A 141 64.49 50.85 -4.86
C GLN A 141 65.07 51.97 -5.73
N GLY A 142 65.82 52.90 -5.12
CA GLY A 142 66.46 54.00 -5.85
C GLY A 142 67.69 53.54 -6.65
N GLN A 143 68.02 54.29 -7.71
CA GLN A 143 69.15 53.97 -8.60
C GLN A 143 70.52 54.36 -8.04
N ASP A 144 70.59 55.27 -7.06
CA ASP A 144 71.81 55.53 -6.28
C ASP A 144 71.47 55.51 -4.78
N SER A 145 71.86 54.43 -4.10
CA SER A 145 71.61 54.23 -2.66
C SER A 145 72.48 55.11 -1.76
N VAL A 146 73.63 55.58 -2.25
CA VAL A 146 74.59 56.41 -1.49
C VAL A 146 74.16 57.87 -1.52
N LYS A 147 73.81 58.40 -2.70
CA LYS A 147 73.27 59.75 -2.88
C LYS A 147 71.78 59.85 -2.53
N LYS A 148 71.11 58.71 -2.34
CA LYS A 148 69.65 58.56 -2.17
C LYS A 148 68.85 59.17 -3.33
N ILE A 149 69.15 58.75 -4.56
CA ILE A 149 68.43 59.20 -5.76
C ILE A 149 67.50 58.08 -6.26
N PHE A 150 66.21 58.34 -6.35
CA PHE A 150 65.23 57.42 -6.93
C PHE A 150 65.20 57.44 -8.45
N ASN A 151 65.59 58.57 -9.04
CA ASN A 151 65.43 58.95 -10.44
C ASN A 151 63.96 58.87 -10.87
N TYR A 152 63.09 59.66 -10.21
CA TYR A 152 61.63 59.53 -10.39
C TYR A 152 61.13 59.85 -11.81
N ASN A 153 61.80 60.78 -12.51
CA ASN A 153 61.55 61.08 -13.92
C ASN A 153 62.29 60.14 -14.89
N GLY A 154 63.21 59.30 -14.38
CA GLY A 154 63.94 58.32 -15.19
C GLY A 154 63.00 57.27 -15.78
N LYS A 155 63.37 56.75 -16.95
CA LYS A 155 62.65 55.65 -17.60
C LYS A 155 62.90 54.32 -16.88
N VAL A 156 61.95 53.41 -17.01
CA VAL A 156 62.04 52.03 -16.51
C VAL A 156 62.49 51.13 -17.66
N THR A 157 63.56 50.36 -17.51
CA THR A 157 63.91 49.30 -18.49
C THR A 157 63.02 48.07 -18.32
N ILE A 158 62.80 47.28 -19.38
CA ILE A 158 61.94 46.08 -19.30
C ILE A 158 62.48 45.08 -18.25
N GLN A 159 63.79 44.95 -18.07
CA GLN A 159 64.41 44.16 -17.00
C GLN A 159 64.20 44.73 -15.58
N GLU A 160 64.15 46.06 -15.40
CA GLU A 160 63.71 46.68 -14.14
C GLU A 160 62.22 46.41 -13.89
N MET A 161 61.39 46.54 -14.93
CA MET A 161 59.95 46.26 -14.85
C MET A 161 59.69 44.81 -14.42
N ALA A 162 60.36 43.85 -15.07
CA ALA A 162 60.35 42.45 -14.69
C ALA A 162 60.75 42.26 -13.22
N THR A 163 61.88 42.83 -12.81
CA THR A 163 62.38 42.74 -11.42
C THR A 163 61.38 43.27 -10.38
N VAL A 164 60.71 44.38 -10.68
CA VAL A 164 59.71 44.98 -9.80
C VAL A 164 58.43 44.13 -9.76
N LEU A 165 57.96 43.60 -10.89
CA LEU A 165 56.82 42.68 -10.96
C LEU A 165 57.11 41.36 -10.22
N THR A 166 58.28 40.74 -10.42
CA THR A 166 58.67 39.52 -9.70
C THR A 166 58.69 39.72 -8.19
N ARG A 167 59.11 40.90 -7.69
CA ARG A 167 59.11 41.25 -6.26
C ARG A 167 57.70 41.55 -5.74
N ALA A 168 56.91 42.32 -6.47
CA ALA A 168 55.51 42.62 -6.17
C ALA A 168 54.68 41.35 -5.97
N LEU A 169 54.85 40.40 -6.90
CA LEU A 169 54.11 39.14 -6.97
C LEU A 169 54.84 37.98 -6.27
N LYS A 170 55.96 38.25 -5.59
CA LYS A 170 56.79 37.29 -4.83
C LYS A 170 57.10 35.97 -5.57
N LEU A 171 57.30 36.03 -6.89
CA LEU A 171 57.51 34.84 -7.70
C LEU A 171 58.86 34.19 -7.36
N GLU A 172 58.91 32.86 -7.40
CA GLU A 172 60.16 32.11 -7.27
C GLU A 172 61.11 32.43 -8.43
N ILE A 173 62.41 32.53 -8.13
CA ILE A 173 63.44 32.81 -9.13
C ILE A 173 63.97 31.46 -9.64
N PRO A 174 63.79 31.11 -10.93
CA PRO A 174 64.25 29.83 -11.46
C PRO A 174 65.78 29.74 -11.46
N ALA A 175 66.30 28.58 -11.07
CA ALA A 175 67.73 28.38 -10.83
C ALA A 175 68.61 28.51 -12.09
N ASN A 176 68.06 28.26 -13.28
CA ASN A 176 68.77 28.28 -14.57
C ASN A 176 68.07 29.21 -15.58
N PRO A 177 68.16 30.54 -15.44
CA PRO A 177 67.48 31.48 -16.33
C PRO A 177 68.16 31.58 -17.71
N SER A 178 67.36 31.56 -18.79
CA SER A 178 67.84 31.45 -20.18
C SER A 178 67.35 32.60 -21.04
N ASN A 179 67.86 33.81 -20.77
CA ASN A 179 67.51 35.03 -21.51
C ASN A 179 68.71 36.00 -21.64
N ASN A 180 68.59 37.02 -22.51
CA ASN A 180 69.68 37.94 -22.88
C ASN A 180 69.72 39.26 -22.05
N ALA A 181 69.00 39.31 -20.92
CA ALA A 181 69.04 40.43 -19.98
C ALA A 181 70.42 40.62 -19.33
N ALA A 182 70.61 41.72 -18.59
CA ALA A 182 71.80 41.88 -17.75
C ALA A 182 71.85 40.81 -16.65
N ASP A 183 73.05 40.36 -16.25
CA ASP A 183 73.21 39.17 -15.39
C ASP A 183 72.49 39.27 -14.04
N TRP A 184 72.43 40.47 -13.45
CA TRP A 184 71.67 40.73 -12.21
C TRP A 184 70.15 40.56 -12.36
N ALA A 185 69.62 40.66 -13.59
CA ALA A 185 68.20 40.64 -13.89
C ALA A 185 67.71 39.30 -14.45
N LYS A 186 68.59 38.45 -14.99
CA LYS A 186 68.23 37.22 -15.73
C LYS A 186 67.20 36.35 -15.02
N GLY A 187 67.39 36.11 -13.71
CA GLY A 187 66.45 35.32 -12.89
C GLY A 187 65.06 35.94 -12.79
N TYR A 188 64.99 37.24 -12.52
CA TYR A 188 63.71 37.97 -12.43
C TYR A 188 63.01 38.07 -13.80
N VAL A 189 63.76 38.32 -14.86
CA VAL A 189 63.26 38.32 -16.24
C VAL A 189 62.69 36.95 -16.60
N GLN A 190 63.36 35.85 -16.23
CA GLN A 190 62.84 34.51 -16.46
C GLN A 190 61.52 34.27 -15.70
N ALA A 191 61.48 34.56 -14.40
CA ALA A 191 60.26 34.41 -13.60
C ALA A 191 59.06 35.21 -14.14
N ALA A 192 59.31 36.39 -14.74
CA ALA A 192 58.28 37.20 -15.39
C ALA A 192 57.83 36.62 -16.75
N ILE A 193 58.74 36.01 -17.53
CA ILE A 193 58.40 35.26 -18.77
C ILE A 193 57.56 34.03 -18.42
N ASP A 194 57.98 33.26 -17.42
CA ASP A 194 57.36 31.99 -17.02
C ASP A 194 55.92 32.17 -16.46
N LYS A 195 55.55 33.41 -16.09
CA LYS A 195 54.18 33.81 -15.70
C LYS A 195 53.43 34.60 -16.78
N GLY A 196 54.00 34.75 -17.99
CA GLY A 196 53.36 35.45 -19.12
C GLY A 196 53.30 36.98 -18.97
N LEU A 197 54.02 37.57 -18.01
CA LEU A 197 53.96 39.00 -17.69
C LEU A 197 54.78 39.87 -18.65
N ILE A 198 55.76 39.29 -19.35
CA ILE A 198 56.55 39.92 -20.40
C ILE A 198 56.80 38.93 -21.54
N SER A 199 56.93 39.42 -22.77
CA SER A 199 57.34 38.58 -23.90
C SER A 199 58.79 38.12 -23.77
N LYS A 200 59.03 36.82 -24.03
CA LYS A 200 60.36 36.20 -24.10
C LYS A 200 61.27 36.85 -25.17
N ASP A 201 60.69 37.45 -26.20
CA ASP A 201 61.39 38.01 -27.37
C ASP A 201 61.66 39.53 -27.22
N ALA A 202 61.35 40.11 -26.05
CA ALA A 202 61.55 41.53 -25.78
C ALA A 202 63.03 41.89 -25.60
N ASN A 203 63.43 43.08 -26.06
CA ASN A 203 64.75 43.64 -25.75
C ASN A 203 64.78 44.12 -24.28
N PHE A 204 65.11 43.23 -23.34
CA PHE A 204 65.02 43.51 -21.90
C PHE A 204 65.83 44.73 -21.41
N LYS A 205 66.82 45.18 -22.20
CA LYS A 205 67.68 46.34 -21.88
C LYS A 205 67.11 47.68 -22.40
N ALA A 206 66.06 47.64 -23.23
CA ALA A 206 65.35 48.83 -23.68
C ALA A 206 64.39 49.36 -22.59
N ASN A 207 63.95 50.61 -22.74
CA ASN A 207 62.89 51.20 -21.93
C ASN A 207 61.55 50.49 -22.18
N ALA A 208 60.77 50.28 -21.13
CA ALA A 208 59.44 49.70 -21.21
C ALA A 208 58.42 50.73 -21.71
N SER A 209 57.64 50.36 -22.72
CA SER A 209 56.49 51.15 -23.17
C SER A 209 55.33 51.02 -22.18
N ARG A 210 54.43 52.00 -22.18
CA ARG A 210 53.21 51.96 -21.36
C ARG A 210 52.32 50.76 -21.72
N SER A 211 52.28 50.35 -22.99
CA SER A 211 51.60 49.11 -23.44
C SER A 211 52.06 47.87 -22.69
N GLN A 212 53.38 47.71 -22.52
CA GLN A 212 53.95 46.50 -21.88
C GLN A 212 53.58 46.41 -20.40
N LEU A 213 53.53 47.55 -19.68
CA LEU A 213 53.03 47.53 -18.30
C LEU A 213 51.51 47.35 -18.23
N VAL A 214 50.74 47.93 -19.16
CA VAL A 214 49.29 47.71 -19.24
C VAL A 214 48.97 46.22 -19.41
N GLU A 215 49.67 45.52 -20.30
CA GLU A 215 49.50 44.08 -20.52
C GLU A 215 49.83 43.26 -19.26
N ALA A 216 50.97 43.54 -18.61
CA ALA A 216 51.36 42.88 -17.37
C ALA A 216 50.36 43.15 -16.21
N ALA A 217 49.95 44.41 -16.04
CA ALA A 217 49.01 44.82 -14.99
C ALA A 217 47.61 44.23 -15.22
N TYR A 218 47.15 44.13 -16.48
CA TYR A 218 45.87 43.52 -16.82
C TYR A 218 45.88 42.02 -16.55
N ALA A 219 46.98 41.32 -16.84
CA ALA A 219 47.13 39.91 -16.50
C ALA A 219 47.04 39.66 -14.98
N ILE A 220 47.63 40.54 -14.17
CA ILE A 220 47.59 40.49 -12.70
C ILE A 220 46.18 40.79 -12.16
N ASP A 221 45.52 41.82 -12.69
CA ASP A 221 44.17 42.24 -12.32
C ASP A 221 43.10 41.18 -12.67
N GLN A 222 43.23 40.51 -13.83
CA GLN A 222 42.36 39.38 -14.20
C GLN A 222 42.58 38.16 -13.28
N ALA A 223 43.83 37.83 -12.94
CA ALA A 223 44.15 36.70 -12.07
C ALA A 223 43.63 36.86 -10.62
N ALA A 224 43.37 38.09 -10.18
CA ALA A 224 42.92 38.38 -8.81
C ALA A 224 41.39 38.32 -8.60
N ASN A 225 40.59 38.13 -9.66
CA ASN A 225 39.13 38.35 -9.62
C ASN A 225 38.30 37.14 -10.12
N ILE A 226 38.55 35.94 -9.60
CA ILE A 226 37.75 34.75 -9.93
C ILE A 226 36.38 34.80 -9.22
N THR A 227 35.31 34.88 -10.02
CA THR A 227 33.91 34.68 -9.58
C THR A 227 33.42 33.27 -9.92
N PHE A 228 32.28 32.85 -9.34
CA PHE A 228 31.65 31.55 -9.60
C PHE A 228 30.12 31.63 -9.50
N THR A 229 29.43 30.68 -10.14
CA THR A 229 27.99 30.39 -9.98
C THR A 229 27.81 28.95 -9.48
N TYR A 230 26.60 28.58 -9.04
CA TYR A 230 26.28 27.22 -8.61
C TYR A 230 24.97 26.69 -9.17
N LYS A 231 24.84 25.37 -9.18
CA LYS A 231 23.63 24.62 -9.51
C LYS A 231 23.52 23.44 -8.54
N VAL A 232 22.41 23.34 -7.82
CA VAL A 232 22.06 22.11 -7.09
C VAL A 232 21.53 21.09 -8.11
N VAL A 233 22.11 19.90 -8.15
CA VAL A 233 21.66 18.80 -9.01
C VAL A 233 20.62 17.95 -8.27
N ASP A 234 20.93 17.64 -7.02
CA ASP A 234 20.05 17.01 -6.04
C ASP A 234 20.53 17.45 -4.63
N PRO A 235 19.80 17.17 -3.53
CA PRO A 235 20.16 17.62 -2.19
C PRO A 235 21.59 17.24 -1.74
N SER A 236 22.19 16.21 -2.30
CA SER A 236 23.54 15.73 -1.94
C SER A 236 24.64 16.20 -2.90
N ASN A 237 24.30 16.81 -4.05
CA ASN A 237 25.27 17.11 -5.12
C ASN A 237 25.09 18.54 -5.68
N VAL A 238 26.18 19.32 -5.64
CA VAL A 238 26.24 20.72 -6.12
C VAL A 238 27.35 20.86 -7.16
N GLU A 239 27.04 21.52 -8.27
CA GLU A 239 28.00 21.88 -9.32
C GLU A 239 28.32 23.37 -9.24
N PHE A 240 29.59 23.72 -9.04
CA PHE A 240 30.08 25.11 -9.10
C PHE A 240 30.75 25.36 -10.45
N THR A 241 30.36 26.44 -11.13
CA THR A 241 31.00 26.88 -12.39
C THR A 241 31.80 28.13 -12.12
N LEU A 242 33.12 28.06 -12.28
CA LEU A 242 34.02 29.20 -12.11
C LEU A 242 34.05 30.05 -13.38
N SER A 243 34.37 31.33 -13.22
CA SER A 243 34.62 32.28 -14.33
C SER A 243 35.78 31.89 -15.27
N THR A 244 36.60 30.91 -14.88
CA THR A 244 37.60 30.23 -15.72
C THR A 244 36.99 29.22 -16.71
N GLY A 245 35.70 28.90 -16.58
CA GLY A 245 35.03 27.80 -17.30
C GLY A 245 35.16 26.44 -16.61
N GLU A 246 35.85 26.35 -15.47
CA GLU A 246 35.97 25.11 -14.70
C GLU A 246 34.66 24.74 -13.99
N VAL A 247 34.29 23.46 -13.98
CA VAL A 247 33.11 22.94 -13.28
C VAL A 247 33.54 21.98 -12.17
N VAL A 248 33.45 22.44 -10.92
CA VAL A 248 33.76 21.66 -9.72
C VAL A 248 32.49 20.97 -9.22
N LYS A 249 32.52 19.64 -9.08
CA LYS A 249 31.39 18.86 -8.56
C LYS A 249 31.63 18.47 -7.11
N VAL A 250 30.71 18.82 -6.22
CA VAL A 250 30.80 18.59 -4.78
C VAL A 250 29.68 17.68 -4.34
N LYS A 251 30.05 16.55 -3.75
CA LYS A 251 29.14 15.69 -2.97
C LYS A 251 29.19 16.12 -1.50
N LEU A 252 28.03 16.22 -0.86
CA LEU A 252 27.88 16.61 0.54
C LEU A 252 27.66 15.39 1.45
N ASP A 253 28.29 15.37 2.63
CA ASP A 253 28.11 14.30 3.63
C ASP A 253 26.73 14.34 4.30
N LYS A 254 26.14 15.54 4.40
CA LYS A 254 24.74 15.75 4.79
C LYS A 254 24.00 16.43 3.63
N PRO A 255 22.84 15.91 3.19
CA PRO A 255 22.00 16.59 2.20
C PRO A 255 21.56 17.99 2.63
N LEU A 256 21.43 18.89 1.66
CA LEU A 256 20.81 20.20 1.81
C LEU A 256 19.37 20.07 2.32
N GLU A 257 19.00 20.91 3.28
CA GLU A 257 17.62 21.04 3.71
C GLU A 257 16.87 21.96 2.72
N ALA A 258 15.63 21.58 2.36
CA ALA A 258 14.81 22.33 1.39
C ALA A 258 14.64 23.80 1.83
N ASN A 259 14.79 24.71 0.87
CA ASN A 259 14.63 26.16 1.03
C ASN A 259 15.54 26.80 2.12
N LYS A 260 16.60 26.11 2.56
CA LYS A 260 17.53 26.57 3.59
C LYS A 260 18.91 26.90 3.01
N GLU A 261 19.39 28.11 3.28
CA GLU A 261 20.75 28.51 2.94
C GLU A 261 21.77 27.69 3.75
N THR A 262 22.73 27.08 3.07
CA THR A 262 23.80 26.24 3.66
C THR A 262 25.15 26.65 3.08
N GLU A 263 26.18 26.78 3.93
CA GLU A 263 27.54 27.04 3.45
C GLU A 263 28.21 25.75 2.94
N VAL A 264 28.63 25.78 1.68
CA VAL A 264 29.33 24.70 0.98
C VAL A 264 30.74 25.15 0.63
N LYS A 265 31.73 24.32 0.93
CA LYS A 265 33.13 24.53 0.55
C LYS A 265 33.50 23.68 -0.65
N PHE A 266 34.31 24.24 -1.55
CA PHE A 266 34.80 23.54 -2.74
C PHE A 266 36.24 23.97 -3.07
N LYS A 267 36.91 23.21 -3.96
CA LYS A 267 38.26 23.53 -4.42
C LYS A 267 38.36 23.43 -5.94
N ASP A 268 39.16 24.31 -6.54
CA ASP A 268 39.51 24.21 -7.95
C ASP A 268 40.61 23.15 -8.20
N ALA A 269 40.90 22.88 -9.47
CA ALA A 269 41.94 21.95 -9.92
C ALA A 269 43.37 22.35 -9.50
N ALA A 270 43.59 23.59 -9.05
CA ALA A 270 44.86 24.05 -8.46
C ALA A 270 44.90 23.91 -6.93
N GLY A 271 43.77 23.56 -6.29
CA GLY A 271 43.65 23.32 -4.85
C GLY A 271 43.23 24.54 -4.02
N ASN A 272 42.90 25.67 -4.65
CA ASN A 272 42.43 26.86 -3.93
C ASN A 272 41.04 26.61 -3.34
N GLU A 273 40.78 27.07 -2.12
CA GLU A 273 39.51 26.80 -1.41
C GLU A 273 38.54 27.99 -1.46
N TYR A 274 37.32 27.71 -1.89
CA TYR A 274 36.22 28.68 -2.00
C TYR A 274 35.07 28.27 -1.06
N THR A 275 34.27 29.24 -0.63
CA THR A 275 33.05 29.01 0.17
C THR A 275 31.87 29.70 -0.51
N ALA A 276 30.76 29.00 -0.67
CA ALA A 276 29.54 29.48 -1.28
C ALA A 276 28.33 29.25 -0.38
N LYS A 277 27.37 30.18 -0.42
CA LYS A 277 26.03 29.99 0.17
C LYS A 277 25.13 29.36 -0.88
N VAL A 278 24.64 28.16 -0.59
CA VAL A 278 23.84 27.32 -1.49
C VAL A 278 22.47 27.07 -0.87
N THR A 279 21.41 27.31 -1.63
CA THR A 279 20.04 26.97 -1.24
C THR A 279 19.47 25.97 -2.24
N TRP A 280 18.97 24.84 -1.76
CA TRP A 280 18.16 23.94 -2.59
C TRP A 280 16.70 24.42 -2.58
N ALA A 281 16.31 25.14 -3.63
CA ALA A 281 14.93 25.59 -3.79
C ALA A 281 14.02 24.43 -4.21
N VAL A 282 12.95 24.19 -3.45
CA VAL A 282 11.89 23.22 -3.76
C VAL A 282 10.64 24.01 -4.12
N THR A 283 10.38 24.16 -5.42
CA THR A 283 9.23 24.92 -5.94
C THR A 283 7.94 24.12 -5.89
N THR A 284 8.00 22.82 -6.14
CA THR A 284 6.85 21.90 -6.12
C THR A 284 7.06 20.90 -5.00
N ALA A 285 6.08 20.76 -4.11
CA ALA A 285 6.22 19.96 -2.90
C ALA A 285 6.69 18.51 -3.15
N THR A 286 7.40 17.97 -2.17
CA THR A 286 7.84 16.57 -2.11
C THR A 286 7.36 15.85 -0.85
N LYS A 287 6.96 16.59 0.19
CA LYS A 287 6.51 16.06 1.49
C LYS A 287 5.70 17.09 2.28
N VAL A 288 5.03 16.62 3.34
CA VAL A 288 4.69 17.50 4.47
C VAL A 288 5.97 17.82 5.24
N GLN A 289 6.25 19.10 5.45
CA GLN A 289 7.42 19.60 6.17
C GLN A 289 7.15 19.80 7.68
N GLY A 290 5.89 19.90 8.10
CA GLY A 290 5.49 19.86 9.51
C GLY A 290 4.05 20.29 9.75
N ALA A 291 3.62 20.24 11.01
CA ALA A 291 2.33 20.74 11.46
C ALA A 291 2.48 21.52 12.79
N SER A 292 1.52 22.40 13.09
CA SER A 292 1.48 23.19 14.33
C SER A 292 0.07 23.70 14.63
N ALA A 293 -0.34 23.74 15.90
CA ALA A 293 -1.57 24.38 16.35
C ALA A 293 -1.26 25.37 17.48
N THR A 294 -1.40 26.67 17.17
CA THR A 294 -1.16 27.79 18.11
C THR A 294 -2.43 28.30 18.78
N ASN A 295 -3.60 27.73 18.43
CA ASN A 295 -4.87 27.92 19.09
C ASN A 295 -5.67 26.60 19.08
N LEU A 296 -6.80 26.53 19.77
CA LEU A 296 -7.58 25.27 19.88
C LEU A 296 -8.55 24.97 18.73
N LYS A 297 -8.54 25.77 17.65
CA LYS A 297 -9.52 25.74 16.56
C LYS A 297 -8.93 25.50 15.16
N GLU A 298 -7.63 25.70 14.99
CA GLU A 298 -6.93 25.58 13.71
C GLU A 298 -5.70 24.68 13.82
N VAL A 299 -5.40 23.97 12.73
CA VAL A 299 -4.12 23.25 12.56
C VAL A 299 -3.46 23.75 11.28
N VAL A 300 -2.24 24.25 11.39
CA VAL A 300 -1.44 24.73 10.26
C VAL A 300 -0.53 23.60 9.79
N VAL A 301 -0.68 23.19 8.53
CA VAL A 301 0.14 22.18 7.85
C VAL A 301 1.05 22.89 6.85
N LYS A 302 2.35 22.59 6.89
CA LYS A 302 3.34 23.17 5.98
C LYS A 302 3.93 22.10 5.06
N PHE A 303 4.01 22.41 3.78
CA PHE A 303 4.68 21.63 2.75
C PHE A 303 6.09 22.20 2.50
N ASP A 304 6.94 21.48 1.78
CA ASP A 304 8.30 21.95 1.42
C ASP A 304 8.35 22.70 0.07
N GLY A 305 7.22 22.87 -0.61
CA GLY A 305 7.05 23.66 -1.84
C GLY A 305 5.56 23.89 -2.12
N GLU A 306 5.21 24.36 -3.32
CA GLU A 306 3.81 24.56 -3.73
C GLU A 306 3.03 23.23 -3.84
N VAL A 307 1.75 23.26 -3.43
CA VAL A 307 0.73 22.21 -3.66
C VAL A 307 -0.46 22.74 -4.47
N ASP A 308 -1.20 21.84 -5.12
CA ASP A 308 -2.31 22.18 -5.99
C ASP A 308 -3.60 22.49 -5.20
N LYS A 309 -4.13 23.71 -5.39
CA LYS A 309 -5.20 24.30 -4.57
C LYS A 309 -6.39 23.38 -4.30
N ASP A 310 -7.02 22.84 -5.33
CA ASP A 310 -8.23 22.01 -5.19
C ASP A 310 -8.02 20.76 -4.33
N SER A 311 -6.80 20.22 -4.33
CA SER A 311 -6.41 19.06 -3.52
C SER A 311 -5.98 19.45 -2.11
N ALA A 312 -5.39 20.63 -1.94
CA ALA A 312 -4.92 21.13 -0.66
C ALA A 312 -6.04 21.75 0.18
N GLU A 313 -7.10 22.27 -0.44
CA GLU A 313 -8.28 22.84 0.23
C GLU A 313 -9.39 21.79 0.50
N ASN A 314 -9.23 20.57 -0.01
CA ASN A 314 -10.13 19.45 0.26
C ASN A 314 -9.98 18.95 1.70
N ALA A 315 -10.86 19.33 2.62
CA ALA A 315 -10.81 18.92 4.02
C ALA A 315 -10.73 17.39 4.26
N ALA A 316 -11.24 16.56 3.35
CA ALA A 316 -11.18 15.09 3.46
C ALA A 316 -9.78 14.47 3.19
N ASN A 317 -8.83 15.29 2.72
CA ASN A 317 -7.43 14.95 2.59
C ASN A 317 -6.65 15.11 3.91
N TYR A 318 -7.33 15.50 5.00
CA TYR A 318 -6.73 15.72 6.31
C TYR A 318 -7.55 15.04 7.41
N THR A 319 -6.88 14.29 8.29
CA THR A 319 -7.50 13.66 9.46
C THR A 319 -6.64 13.89 10.69
N LEU A 320 -7.28 14.07 11.86
CA LEU A 320 -6.57 14.25 13.13
C LEU A 320 -6.64 12.99 13.99
N ARG A 321 -5.53 12.64 14.67
CA ARG A 321 -5.44 11.48 15.58
C ARG A 321 -6.42 11.59 16.74
N SER A 322 -6.74 12.80 17.18
CA SER A 322 -7.80 13.09 18.16
C SER A 322 -9.23 12.85 17.69
N GLY A 323 -9.46 12.50 16.41
CA GLY A 323 -10.79 12.31 15.82
C GLY A 323 -11.57 13.60 15.60
N LYS A 324 -10.95 14.78 15.79
CA LYS A 324 -11.58 16.08 15.54
C LYS A 324 -11.74 16.31 14.03
N LEU A 325 -12.88 16.85 13.63
CA LEU A 325 -13.25 17.00 12.22
C LEU A 325 -12.83 18.36 11.68
N VAL A 326 -12.22 18.37 10.50
CA VAL A 326 -11.94 19.57 9.69
C VAL A 326 -13.22 19.94 8.91
N ASP A 327 -13.57 21.23 8.84
CA ASP A 327 -14.72 21.71 8.05
C ASP A 327 -14.30 22.39 6.74
N SER A 328 -13.17 23.08 6.76
CA SER A 328 -12.56 23.75 5.62
C SER A 328 -11.05 23.79 5.78
N VAL A 329 -10.36 23.93 4.65
CA VAL A 329 -8.92 24.17 4.60
C VAL A 329 -8.68 25.35 3.67
N SER A 330 -7.92 26.33 4.14
CA SER A 330 -7.50 27.49 3.34
C SER A 330 -6.04 27.35 2.98
N LEU A 331 -5.70 27.44 1.69
CA LEU A 331 -4.32 27.44 1.21
C LEU A 331 -3.79 28.88 1.12
N SER A 332 -2.59 29.10 1.65
CA SER A 332 -1.86 30.37 1.54
C SER A 332 -1.60 30.78 0.07
N ASP A 333 -1.44 32.08 -0.17
CA ASP A 333 -1.17 32.62 -1.53
C ASP A 333 0.14 32.06 -2.14
N ASP A 334 1.12 31.71 -1.30
CA ASP A 334 2.37 31.04 -1.70
C ASP A 334 2.23 29.53 -1.95
N LYS A 335 1.04 28.97 -1.71
CA LYS A 335 0.70 27.54 -1.82
C LYS A 335 1.54 26.57 -0.98
N THR A 336 2.29 27.05 0.02
CA THR A 336 3.13 26.20 0.88
C THR A 336 2.46 25.79 2.19
N THR A 337 1.41 26.49 2.61
CA THR A 337 0.83 26.36 3.96
C THR A 337 -0.70 26.24 3.88
N ALA A 338 -1.22 25.13 4.40
CA ALA A 338 -2.66 24.86 4.49
C ALA A 338 -3.12 25.02 5.95
N THR A 339 -4.11 25.89 6.19
CA THR A 339 -4.72 26.10 7.51
C THR A 339 -6.05 25.37 7.57
N LEU A 340 -6.11 24.33 8.40
CA LEU A 340 -7.27 23.46 8.62
C LEU A 340 -8.13 24.07 9.74
N LEU A 341 -9.36 24.48 9.43
CA LEU A 341 -10.33 24.96 10.42
C LEU A 341 -11.18 23.80 10.92
N LEU A 342 -11.33 23.67 12.25
CA LEU A 342 -12.12 22.61 12.85
C LEU A 342 -13.62 22.92 12.86
N LYS A 343 -14.44 21.88 12.69
CA LYS A 343 -15.90 21.95 12.62
C LYS A 343 -16.53 22.39 13.94
N ALA A 344 -17.77 22.87 13.91
CA ALA A 344 -18.52 23.19 15.13
C ALA A 344 -18.53 21.98 16.11
N GLY A 345 -18.23 22.24 17.38
CA GLY A 345 -18.05 21.20 18.41
C GLY A 345 -16.69 20.48 18.40
N SER A 346 -15.85 20.66 17.37
CA SER A 346 -14.45 20.22 17.37
C SER A 346 -13.55 21.33 17.88
N VAL A 347 -12.93 21.06 19.04
CA VAL A 347 -11.93 21.91 19.72
C VAL A 347 -10.80 20.99 20.19
N LEU A 348 -9.56 21.44 20.06
CA LEU A 348 -8.36 20.73 20.51
C LEU A 348 -8.16 20.84 22.03
N ASN A 349 -7.31 19.99 22.61
CA ASN A 349 -6.97 20.06 24.03
C ASN A 349 -5.66 20.84 24.21
N ASN A 350 -5.68 21.96 24.93
CA ASN A 350 -4.47 22.75 25.18
C ASN A 350 -3.41 21.94 25.96
N ASN A 351 -2.13 22.18 25.67
CA ASN A 351 -0.98 21.48 26.24
C ASN A 351 -1.04 19.95 26.06
N LYS A 352 -1.45 19.51 24.85
CA LYS A 352 -1.43 18.10 24.41
C LYS A 352 -0.80 17.96 23.03
N THR A 353 -0.21 16.80 22.79
CA THR A 353 0.20 16.36 21.46
C THR A 353 -0.99 15.80 20.70
N ASP A 354 -1.16 16.21 19.46
CA ASP A 354 -2.04 15.59 18.46
C ASP A 354 -1.21 15.30 17.20
N ALA A 355 -1.80 14.70 16.18
CA ALA A 355 -1.13 14.51 14.89
C ALA A 355 -2.11 14.60 13.74
N VAL A 356 -1.63 15.15 12.62
CA VAL A 356 -2.39 15.21 11.35
C VAL A 356 -1.86 14.15 10.40
N SER A 357 -2.78 13.43 9.75
CA SER A 357 -2.46 12.60 8.59
C SER A 357 -3.00 13.28 7.35
N VAL A 358 -2.11 13.53 6.40
CA VAL A 358 -2.38 14.13 5.09
C VAL A 358 -2.40 13.01 4.05
N SER A 359 -3.41 12.99 3.18
CA SER A 359 -3.54 12.07 2.06
C SER A 359 -3.95 12.83 0.79
N ASN A 360 -3.56 12.34 -0.38
CA ASN A 360 -4.15 12.74 -1.67
C ASN A 360 -4.08 14.24 -2.03
N VAL A 361 -3.22 15.02 -1.36
CA VAL A 361 -2.82 16.37 -1.79
C VAL A 361 -1.90 16.20 -3.01
N LYS A 362 -2.04 17.05 -4.02
CA LYS A 362 -1.28 17.00 -5.28
C LYS A 362 -0.24 18.12 -5.33
N ALA A 363 0.82 17.88 -6.10
CA ALA A 363 1.86 18.85 -6.41
C ALA A 363 2.36 18.58 -7.84
N GLY A 364 1.57 19.02 -8.82
CA GLY A 364 1.63 18.51 -10.19
C GLY A 364 1.30 17.01 -10.23
N ASP A 365 2.08 16.24 -11.00
CA ASP A 365 1.88 14.78 -11.14
C ASP A 365 2.12 13.97 -9.84
N LYS A 366 2.63 14.60 -8.78
CA LYS A 366 2.94 13.94 -7.50
C LYS A 366 1.73 13.94 -6.56
N THR A 367 1.54 12.84 -5.83
CA THR A 367 0.71 12.83 -4.62
C THR A 367 1.59 13.00 -3.39
N ILE A 368 1.23 13.94 -2.51
CA ILE A 368 1.85 14.19 -1.22
C ILE A 368 0.95 13.61 -0.12
N SER A 369 1.47 12.62 0.60
CA SER A 369 0.81 11.99 1.74
C SER A 369 1.81 11.83 2.89
N ALA A 370 1.36 12.00 4.13
CA ALA A 370 2.15 11.78 5.34
C ALA A 370 1.22 11.41 6.50
N SER A 371 1.45 10.26 7.14
CA SER A 371 0.66 9.81 8.29
C SER A 371 1.26 10.29 9.61
N ASN A 372 0.41 10.64 10.58
CA ASN A 372 0.83 10.93 11.96
C ASN A 372 1.93 12.02 12.08
N VAL A 373 1.82 13.12 11.32
CA VAL A 373 2.67 14.31 11.49
C VAL A 373 2.31 14.97 12.82
N GLU A 374 3.13 14.73 13.84
CA GLU A 374 2.86 15.16 15.22
C GLU A 374 3.06 16.66 15.41
N PHE A 375 2.22 17.24 16.27
CA PHE A 375 2.35 18.62 16.72
C PHE A 375 1.86 18.77 18.17
N SER A 376 2.43 19.73 18.88
CA SER A 376 1.89 20.18 20.18
C SER A 376 0.84 21.25 19.94
N VAL A 377 -0.31 21.10 20.58
CA VAL A 377 -1.33 22.13 20.73
C VAL A 377 -0.91 23.02 21.91
N VAL A 378 -0.49 24.25 21.60
CA VAL A 378 -0.08 25.24 22.61
C VAL A 378 -0.77 26.55 22.30
N ASP A 379 -1.78 26.85 23.09
CA ASP A 379 -2.55 28.08 23.04
C ASP A 379 -2.19 28.90 24.30
N ASN A 380 -1.61 30.08 24.10
CA ASN A 380 -1.12 30.97 25.16
C ASN A 380 -1.15 32.47 24.80
N SER A 381 -1.80 32.82 23.70
CA SER A 381 -2.04 34.21 23.28
C SER A 381 -3.25 34.80 24.00
N LEU A 382 -3.49 36.09 23.80
CA LEU A 382 -4.79 36.70 24.05
C LEU A 382 -5.43 37.01 22.69
N PRO A 383 -6.76 36.89 22.55
CA PRO A 383 -7.45 37.33 21.34
C PRO A 383 -7.37 38.86 21.24
N GLU A 384 -6.69 39.34 20.21
CA GLU A 384 -6.46 40.76 19.91
C GLU A 384 -7.16 41.15 18.62
N VAL A 385 -7.53 42.42 18.47
CA VAL A 385 -8.11 42.94 17.24
C VAL A 385 -6.98 43.23 16.25
N SER A 386 -6.93 42.47 15.16
CA SER A 386 -5.98 42.60 14.06
C SER A 386 -6.34 43.73 13.09
N SER A 387 -7.63 43.93 12.81
CA SER A 387 -8.10 45.05 12.00
C SER A 387 -9.58 45.39 12.22
N VAL A 388 -9.95 46.62 11.85
CA VAL A 388 -11.32 47.14 11.84
C VAL A 388 -11.58 47.82 10.49
N LYS A 389 -12.71 47.51 9.85
CA LYS A 389 -13.09 48.02 8.51
C LYS A 389 -14.59 48.34 8.47
N SER A 390 -14.97 49.58 8.15
CA SER A 390 -16.36 49.93 7.84
C SER A 390 -16.83 49.16 6.60
N LEU A 391 -18.03 48.60 6.67
CA LEU A 391 -18.77 48.02 5.54
C LEU A 391 -19.92 48.98 5.18
N GLY A 392 -19.55 50.24 4.95
CA GLY A 392 -20.47 51.36 4.77
C GLY A 392 -21.21 51.78 6.05
N THR A 393 -22.40 52.37 5.86
CA THR A 393 -23.14 53.13 6.89
C THR A 393 -24.02 52.29 7.83
N LYS A 394 -23.89 50.96 7.78
CA LYS A 394 -24.74 50.03 8.55
C LYS A 394 -23.98 48.94 9.29
N SER A 395 -22.76 48.58 8.88
CA SER A 395 -22.00 47.50 9.52
C SER A 395 -20.52 47.79 9.64
N LEU A 396 -19.89 47.16 10.63
CA LEU A 396 -18.47 47.24 10.94
C LEU A 396 -17.87 45.83 11.02
N LYS A 397 -16.79 45.57 10.28
CA LYS A 397 -16.00 44.34 10.33
C LYS A 397 -14.88 44.49 11.36
N VAL A 398 -14.75 43.52 12.24
CA VAL A 398 -13.66 43.39 13.24
C VAL A 398 -13.02 42.02 13.04
N VAL A 399 -11.71 41.96 12.85
CA VAL A 399 -10.96 40.72 12.62
C VAL A 399 -10.01 40.47 13.78
N PHE A 400 -10.00 39.26 14.32
CA PHE A 400 -9.18 38.87 15.47
C PHE A 400 -7.89 38.13 15.09
N SER A 401 -6.89 38.19 15.96
CA SER A 401 -5.60 37.48 15.86
C SER A 401 -5.77 35.96 15.77
N GLU A 402 -6.85 35.43 16.35
CA GLU A 402 -7.18 34.01 16.45
C GLU A 402 -8.70 33.77 16.48
N PRO A 403 -9.18 32.52 16.34
CA PRO A 403 -10.60 32.18 16.46
C PRO A 403 -11.19 32.52 17.83
N VAL A 404 -12.30 33.25 17.85
CA VAL A 404 -12.98 33.75 19.05
C VAL A 404 -14.31 33.04 19.32
N SER A 405 -14.59 32.79 20.60
CA SER A 405 -15.81 32.15 21.09
C SER A 405 -16.67 33.12 21.93
N ASN A 406 -17.97 32.81 22.02
CA ASN A 406 -18.92 33.51 22.91
C ASN A 406 -18.96 35.04 22.71
N VAL A 407 -18.81 35.50 21.47
CA VAL A 407 -18.85 36.93 21.10
C VAL A 407 -20.27 37.48 21.28
N THR A 408 -20.43 38.58 22.03
CA THR A 408 -21.74 39.19 22.36
C THR A 408 -21.74 40.71 22.21
N GLN A 409 -22.93 41.33 22.21
CA GLN A 409 -23.10 42.79 22.11
C GLN A 409 -22.32 43.55 23.20
N SER A 410 -22.34 43.05 24.44
CA SER A 410 -21.65 43.64 25.61
C SER A 410 -20.11 43.61 25.52
N ASN A 411 -19.53 42.95 24.50
CA ASN A 411 -18.09 43.01 24.25
C ASN A 411 -17.65 44.27 23.50
N PHE A 412 -18.59 45.10 23.03
CA PHE A 412 -18.33 46.23 22.15
C PHE A 412 -18.94 47.53 22.70
N THR A 413 -18.20 48.62 22.54
CA THR A 413 -18.76 49.98 22.58
C THR A 413 -18.45 50.70 21.27
N LEU A 414 -19.36 51.58 20.85
CA LEU A 414 -19.23 52.42 19.66
C LEU A 414 -19.38 53.88 20.10
N ASP A 415 -18.35 54.67 19.83
CA ASP A 415 -18.20 56.07 20.27
C ASP A 415 -18.44 56.27 21.78
N GLY A 416 -17.96 55.31 22.59
CA GLY A 416 -18.09 55.30 24.04
C GLY A 416 -19.47 54.89 24.59
N LYS A 417 -20.40 54.46 23.73
CA LYS A 417 -21.73 53.94 24.12
C LYS A 417 -21.76 52.42 23.97
N GLU A 418 -22.51 51.73 24.82
CA GLU A 418 -22.73 50.27 24.68
C GLU A 418 -23.28 49.94 23.28
N PHE A 419 -22.71 48.92 22.63
CA PHE A 419 -23.17 48.49 21.31
C PHE A 419 -24.53 47.77 21.41
N PHE A 420 -25.48 48.20 20.58
CA PHE A 420 -26.81 47.58 20.50
C PHE A 420 -27.16 47.28 19.03
N GLY A 421 -27.14 46.00 18.67
CA GLY A 421 -27.15 45.56 17.28
C GLY A 421 -27.01 44.04 17.10
N LYS A 422 -27.08 43.57 15.85
CA LYS A 422 -26.70 42.20 15.51
C LYS A 422 -25.18 42.06 15.60
N VAL A 423 -24.72 40.97 16.22
CA VAL A 423 -23.34 40.51 16.20
C VAL A 423 -23.34 39.21 15.41
N THR A 424 -22.54 39.13 14.35
CA THR A 424 -22.43 37.96 13.48
C THR A 424 -20.98 37.53 13.44
N VAL A 425 -20.68 36.28 13.77
CA VAL A 425 -19.33 35.71 13.58
C VAL A 425 -19.32 34.98 12.23
N SER A 426 -18.35 35.25 11.37
CA SER A 426 -18.17 34.53 10.10
C SER A 426 -17.81 33.07 10.37
N ASN A 427 -18.01 32.21 9.38
CA ASN A 427 -17.72 30.77 9.43
C ASN A 427 -16.25 30.41 9.78
N ASN A 428 -15.34 31.38 9.76
CA ASN A 428 -13.93 31.23 10.12
C ASN A 428 -13.63 31.41 11.63
N ASP A 429 -14.65 31.66 12.46
CA ASP A 429 -14.57 32.01 13.89
C ASP A 429 -13.68 33.23 14.23
N ARG A 430 -13.05 33.89 13.25
CA ARG A 430 -12.07 35.00 13.42
C ARG A 430 -12.63 36.38 13.11
N THR A 431 -13.67 36.44 12.28
CA THR A 431 -14.23 37.69 11.76
C THR A 431 -15.59 37.95 12.39
N VAL A 432 -15.82 39.16 12.88
CA VAL A 432 -17.06 39.58 13.53
C VAL A 432 -17.62 40.79 12.79
N VAL A 433 -18.86 40.69 12.32
CA VAL A 433 -19.62 41.79 11.74
C VAL A 433 -20.61 42.33 12.77
N LEU A 434 -20.51 43.63 13.04
CA LEU A 434 -21.32 44.38 13.98
C LEU A 434 -22.28 45.27 13.19
N THR A 435 -23.59 45.03 13.31
CA THR A 435 -24.65 45.78 12.61
C THR A 435 -25.57 46.44 13.64
N PRO A 436 -25.37 47.74 13.99
CA PRO A 436 -26.24 48.46 14.91
C PRO A 436 -27.72 48.44 14.50
N PHE A 437 -28.64 48.38 15.47
CA PHE A 437 -30.07 48.54 15.17
C PHE A 437 -30.48 50.00 14.93
N SER A 438 -29.60 50.96 15.24
CA SER A 438 -29.80 52.39 14.92
C SER A 438 -29.11 52.75 13.60
N SER A 439 -29.89 53.24 12.63
CA SER A 439 -29.40 53.74 11.35
C SER A 439 -28.57 55.03 11.45
N THR A 440 -28.41 55.60 12.65
CA THR A 440 -27.56 56.78 12.92
C THR A 440 -26.32 56.44 13.75
N ALA A 441 -25.99 55.16 13.94
CA ALA A 441 -24.83 54.74 14.71
C ALA A 441 -23.52 54.72 13.90
N LEU A 442 -23.61 54.60 12.57
CA LEU A 442 -22.48 54.60 11.62
C LEU A 442 -22.73 55.66 10.53
N THR A 443 -22.71 56.92 10.95
CA THR A 443 -22.77 58.09 10.06
C THR A 443 -21.49 58.23 9.25
N VAL A 444 -21.50 58.98 8.14
CA VAL A 444 -20.27 59.29 7.40
C VAL A 444 -19.36 60.17 8.27
N GLY A 445 -18.12 59.74 8.50
CA GLY A 445 -17.17 60.40 9.39
C GLY A 445 -16.29 59.42 10.18
N ASP A 446 -15.49 59.96 11.10
CA ASP A 446 -14.62 59.16 11.97
C ASP A 446 -15.38 58.63 13.19
N HIS A 447 -15.21 57.33 13.46
CA HIS A 447 -15.86 56.58 14.53
C HIS A 447 -14.82 55.74 15.31
N LYS A 448 -15.16 55.36 16.55
CA LYS A 448 -14.28 54.56 17.43
C LYS A 448 -15.02 53.36 18.01
N VAL A 449 -14.55 52.15 17.69
CA VAL A 449 -15.00 50.93 18.37
C VAL A 449 -14.04 50.61 19.51
N THR A 450 -14.55 50.15 20.65
CA THR A 450 -13.72 49.54 21.70
C THR A 450 -14.20 48.12 21.94
N VAL A 451 -13.27 47.18 21.91
CA VAL A 451 -13.50 45.74 22.09
C VAL A 451 -12.94 45.32 23.44
N SER A 452 -13.68 44.53 24.21
CA SER A 452 -13.27 44.03 25.53
C SER A 452 -13.99 42.74 25.90
N GLY A 453 -13.34 41.85 26.65
CA GLY A 453 -13.98 40.66 27.21
C GLY A 453 -14.36 39.55 26.22
N VAL A 454 -14.01 39.67 24.93
CA VAL A 454 -14.13 38.59 23.94
C VAL A 454 -13.19 37.45 24.35
N LYS A 455 -13.57 36.21 24.09
CA LYS A 455 -12.78 35.02 24.43
C LYS A 455 -12.31 34.30 23.19
N ASP A 456 -11.21 33.58 23.30
CA ASP A 456 -10.77 32.52 22.38
C ASP A 456 -11.45 31.18 22.74
N TYR A 457 -10.87 30.05 22.32
CA TYR A 457 -11.35 28.69 22.64
C TYR A 457 -10.57 27.99 23.77
N ALA A 458 -9.40 28.48 24.19
CA ALA A 458 -8.72 28.08 25.42
C ALA A 458 -9.33 28.72 26.69
N GLY A 459 -10.06 29.83 26.51
CA GLY A 459 -10.74 30.58 27.56
C GLY A 459 -9.98 31.80 28.07
N PHE A 460 -8.93 32.27 27.37
CA PHE A 460 -8.38 33.59 27.68
C PHE A 460 -9.35 34.70 27.23
N VAL A 461 -8.98 35.95 27.53
CA VAL A 461 -9.91 37.09 27.46
C VAL A 461 -9.19 38.30 26.88
N SER A 462 -9.73 38.87 25.81
CA SER A 462 -9.23 40.08 25.16
C SER A 462 -9.20 41.26 26.15
N LEU A 463 -8.07 41.96 26.21
CA LEU A 463 -7.97 43.23 26.92
C LEU A 463 -8.77 44.33 26.19
N ALA A 464 -9.20 45.34 26.95
CA ALA A 464 -9.90 46.49 26.38
C ALA A 464 -9.00 47.26 25.40
N SER A 465 -9.37 47.29 24.11
CA SER A 465 -8.63 47.99 23.06
C SER A 465 -9.56 48.83 22.19
N SER A 466 -9.18 50.08 21.92
CA SER A 466 -9.94 51.03 21.12
C SER A 466 -9.31 51.24 19.76
N HIS A 467 -10.12 51.21 18.70
CA HIS A 467 -9.69 51.28 17.31
C HIS A 467 -10.51 52.35 16.58
N ASP A 468 -9.81 53.29 15.96
CA ASP A 468 -10.40 54.33 15.13
C ASP A 468 -10.61 53.82 13.69
N PHE A 469 -11.74 54.18 13.08
CA PHE A 469 -12.06 53.85 11.70
C PHE A 469 -12.97 54.94 11.10
N THR A 470 -12.79 55.21 9.81
CA THR A 470 -13.67 56.14 9.08
C THR A 470 -14.79 55.36 8.38
N VAL A 471 -16.02 55.82 8.50
CA VAL A 471 -17.18 55.36 7.72
C VAL A 471 -17.33 56.25 6.49
N ALA A 472 -17.42 55.63 5.32
CA ALA A 472 -17.80 56.26 4.07
C ALA A 472 -19.24 55.88 3.70
N GLU A 473 -19.90 56.69 2.88
CA GLU A 473 -21.12 56.26 2.19
C GLU A 473 -20.75 55.33 1.03
N ASP A 474 -21.38 54.15 1.00
CA ASP A 474 -21.26 53.21 -0.12
C ASP A 474 -22.56 53.21 -0.92
N THR A 475 -22.43 53.47 -2.22
CA THR A 475 -23.54 53.52 -3.19
C THR A 475 -23.31 52.55 -4.35
N THR A 476 -22.25 51.75 -4.28
CA THR A 476 -21.97 50.69 -5.24
C THR A 476 -22.82 49.46 -4.91
N ALA A 477 -23.37 48.82 -5.94
CA ALA A 477 -24.09 47.56 -5.77
C ALA A 477 -23.14 46.39 -6.08
N PRO A 478 -23.20 45.28 -5.33
CA PRO A 478 -22.29 44.17 -5.53
C PRO A 478 -22.49 43.53 -6.91
N THR A 479 -21.37 43.23 -7.57
CA THR A 479 -21.29 42.61 -8.89
C THR A 479 -20.52 41.29 -8.81
N ILE A 480 -20.58 40.47 -9.86
CA ILE A 480 -19.78 39.24 -9.96
C ILE A 480 -18.39 39.61 -10.51
N SER A 481 -17.35 39.42 -9.70
CA SER A 481 -15.95 39.68 -10.08
C SER A 481 -15.28 38.47 -10.73
N GLU A 482 -15.69 37.26 -10.33
CA GLU A 482 -15.19 35.98 -10.85
C GLU A 482 -16.31 34.93 -10.72
N ALA A 483 -16.40 33.98 -11.67
CA ALA A 483 -17.14 32.75 -11.45
C ALA A 483 -16.48 31.55 -12.13
N THR A 484 -16.44 30.41 -11.44
CA THR A 484 -15.99 29.11 -11.95
C THR A 484 -17.10 28.07 -11.73
N ALA A 485 -17.11 27.00 -12.54
CA ALA A 485 -18.15 25.99 -12.46
C ALA A 485 -17.66 24.58 -12.80
N THR A 486 -18.22 23.59 -12.11
CA THR A 486 -18.31 22.20 -12.56
C THR A 486 -19.71 21.93 -13.11
N LEU A 487 -20.00 20.71 -13.54
CA LEU A 487 -21.38 20.33 -13.87
C LEU A 487 -22.31 20.43 -12.63
N GLU A 488 -21.82 20.08 -11.45
CA GLU A 488 -22.64 19.96 -10.23
C GLU A 488 -22.64 21.22 -9.34
N SER A 489 -21.76 22.20 -9.58
CA SER A 489 -21.57 23.36 -8.69
C SER A 489 -21.03 24.61 -9.39
N VAL A 490 -21.30 25.79 -8.83
CA VAL A 490 -20.77 27.09 -9.28
C VAL A 490 -20.16 27.82 -8.08
N THR A 491 -18.93 28.31 -8.21
CA THR A 491 -18.32 29.22 -7.24
C THR A 491 -18.34 30.63 -7.80
N VAL A 492 -18.85 31.58 -7.02
CA VAL A 492 -18.99 33.01 -7.37
C VAL A 492 -18.20 33.84 -6.37
N THR A 493 -17.40 34.76 -6.88
CA THR A 493 -16.75 35.84 -6.11
C THR A 493 -17.45 37.15 -6.43
N PHE A 494 -17.78 37.93 -5.41
CA PHE A 494 -18.37 39.26 -5.54
C PHE A 494 -17.30 40.36 -5.57
N SER A 495 -17.66 41.57 -6.01
CA SER A 495 -16.78 42.75 -6.00
C SER A 495 -16.39 43.22 -4.59
N GLU A 496 -17.18 42.89 -3.58
CA GLU A 496 -17.03 43.36 -2.19
C GLU A 496 -17.58 42.35 -1.15
N ASP A 497 -17.41 42.67 0.14
CA ASP A 497 -17.98 41.89 1.25
C ASP A 497 -19.53 42.03 1.25
N VAL A 498 -20.26 40.92 1.07
CA VAL A 498 -21.74 40.91 0.95
C VAL A 498 -22.44 40.45 2.22
N ASP A 499 -23.67 40.93 2.44
CA ASP A 499 -24.50 40.50 3.58
C ASP A 499 -24.92 39.04 3.44
N VAL A 500 -24.30 38.19 4.25
CA VAL A 500 -24.50 36.74 4.32
C VAL A 500 -25.96 36.32 4.50
N ASP A 501 -26.80 37.12 5.18
CA ASP A 501 -28.22 36.81 5.37
C ASP A 501 -29.01 36.88 4.05
N THR A 502 -28.49 37.61 3.05
CA THR A 502 -29.18 37.86 1.77
C THR A 502 -28.85 36.80 0.71
N VAL A 503 -27.70 36.14 0.84
CA VAL A 503 -27.21 35.12 -0.08
C VAL A 503 -28.01 33.83 0.09
N SER A 504 -28.63 33.33 -0.99
CA SER A 504 -29.46 32.13 -0.93
C SER A 504 -29.37 31.28 -2.20
N ALA A 505 -29.21 29.97 -2.01
CA ALA A 505 -29.20 28.99 -3.10
C ALA A 505 -30.49 29.01 -3.96
N SER A 506 -31.61 29.47 -3.40
CA SER A 506 -32.87 29.64 -4.15
C SER A 506 -32.84 30.79 -5.16
N LYS A 507 -31.94 31.78 -4.97
CA LYS A 507 -31.77 32.95 -5.84
C LYS A 507 -30.63 32.81 -6.85
N VAL A 508 -29.86 31.72 -6.81
CA VAL A 508 -28.78 31.40 -7.77
C VAL A 508 -29.23 30.23 -8.64
N TYR A 509 -29.24 30.45 -9.96
CA TYR A 509 -29.89 29.51 -10.89
C TYR A 509 -29.36 29.61 -12.32
N TRP A 510 -29.47 28.52 -13.09
CA TRP A 510 -29.32 28.55 -14.55
C TRP A 510 -30.69 28.32 -15.22
N LYS A 511 -30.81 28.61 -16.53
CA LYS A 511 -32.09 28.52 -17.27
C LYS A 511 -32.07 27.32 -18.23
N SER A 512 -32.97 26.36 -18.03
CA SER A 512 -33.23 25.26 -18.97
C SER A 512 -34.47 25.60 -19.80
N GLY A 513 -34.25 26.18 -20.99
CA GLY A 513 -35.31 26.89 -21.72
C GLY A 513 -35.87 28.03 -20.86
N SER A 514 -37.17 28.01 -20.57
CA SER A 514 -37.83 28.98 -19.69
C SER A 514 -37.73 28.63 -18.19
N SER A 515 -37.29 27.42 -17.82
CA SER A 515 -37.33 26.94 -16.42
C SER A 515 -36.10 27.39 -15.64
N LYS A 516 -36.29 28.05 -14.49
CA LYS A 516 -35.22 28.31 -13.51
C LYS A 516 -34.82 27.00 -12.81
N ILE A 517 -33.58 26.57 -12.97
CA ILE A 517 -32.97 25.47 -12.23
C ILE A 517 -32.05 26.08 -11.17
N THR A 518 -32.51 26.14 -9.91
CA THR A 518 -31.76 26.75 -8.79
C THR A 518 -30.69 25.80 -8.23
N ALA A 519 -29.78 26.34 -7.42
CA ALA A 519 -28.95 25.53 -6.53
C ALA A 519 -29.82 24.82 -5.45
N VAL A 520 -29.26 23.81 -4.79
CA VAL A 520 -29.84 23.12 -3.61
C VAL A 520 -29.23 23.61 -2.30
N SER A 521 -27.96 24.02 -2.29
CA SER A 521 -27.28 24.54 -1.10
C SER A 521 -26.24 25.62 -1.45
N VAL A 522 -25.76 26.31 -0.42
CA VAL A 522 -24.70 27.32 -0.52
C VAL A 522 -23.71 27.14 0.65
N LYS A 523 -22.40 27.21 0.36
CA LYS A 523 -21.34 27.31 1.37
C LYS A 523 -20.52 28.58 1.13
N GLN A 524 -20.40 29.42 2.15
CA GLN A 524 -19.45 30.52 2.15
C GLN A 524 -18.01 29.96 2.20
N LEU A 525 -17.13 30.47 1.34
CA LEU A 525 -15.71 30.10 1.25
C LEU A 525 -14.81 31.23 1.75
N ALA A 526 -15.20 32.48 1.51
CA ALA A 526 -14.63 33.69 2.09
C ALA A 526 -15.73 34.76 2.22
N ASP A 527 -15.44 35.91 2.83
CA ASP A 527 -16.45 36.96 3.08
C ASP A 527 -17.19 37.41 1.80
N ASN A 528 -16.49 37.45 0.65
CA ASN A 528 -17.05 37.77 -0.67
C ASN A 528 -17.16 36.56 -1.63
N LYS A 529 -16.89 35.33 -1.21
CA LYS A 529 -16.80 34.16 -2.12
C LYS A 529 -17.65 32.99 -1.64
N PHE A 530 -18.52 32.49 -2.51
CA PHE A 530 -19.56 31.51 -2.19
C PHE A 530 -19.62 30.40 -3.24
N ARG A 531 -19.76 29.15 -2.79
CA ARG A 531 -20.07 27.99 -3.64
C ARG A 531 -21.56 27.67 -3.55
N PHE A 532 -22.17 27.43 -4.70
CA PHE A 532 -23.57 27.04 -4.88
C PHE A 532 -23.60 25.66 -5.53
N ASP A 533 -24.07 24.66 -4.79
CA ASP A 533 -24.16 23.28 -5.27
C ASP A 533 -25.54 23.01 -5.85
N PHE A 534 -25.58 22.39 -7.02
CA PHE A 534 -26.80 21.99 -7.74
C PHE A 534 -27.05 20.48 -7.60
N GLY A 535 -25.98 19.68 -7.56
CA GLY A 535 -26.04 18.21 -7.54
C GLY A 535 -26.32 17.60 -8.92
N ALA A 536 -26.16 16.28 -9.06
CA ALA A 536 -26.21 15.59 -10.35
C ALA A 536 -27.55 15.79 -11.11
N ASP A 537 -28.69 15.73 -10.42
CA ASP A 537 -30.03 15.84 -11.02
C ASP A 537 -30.38 17.25 -11.53
N ARG A 538 -29.66 18.28 -11.07
CA ARG A 538 -29.87 19.70 -11.44
C ARG A 538 -28.64 20.31 -12.11
N ALA A 539 -27.70 19.45 -12.50
CA ALA A 539 -26.39 19.79 -13.03
C ALA A 539 -26.48 20.67 -14.28
N LEU A 540 -25.51 21.58 -14.40
CA LEU A 540 -25.32 22.47 -15.53
C LEU A 540 -25.09 21.67 -16.83
N PRO A 541 -25.47 22.23 -17.99
CA PRO A 541 -25.26 21.61 -19.29
C PRO A 541 -23.77 21.57 -19.65
N THR A 542 -23.41 20.70 -20.59
CA THR A 542 -22.07 20.69 -21.20
C THR A 542 -21.94 21.84 -22.20
N GLY A 543 -21.20 22.89 -21.83
CA GLY A 543 -20.96 24.07 -22.66
C GLY A 543 -21.29 25.38 -21.95
N ALA A 544 -21.08 26.50 -22.64
CA ALA A 544 -21.29 27.84 -22.08
C ALA A 544 -22.73 28.04 -21.58
N VAL A 545 -22.89 28.46 -20.32
CA VAL A 545 -24.20 28.67 -19.69
C VAL A 545 -24.20 29.92 -18.82
N SER A 546 -25.29 30.70 -18.90
CA SER A 546 -25.52 31.86 -18.03
C SER A 546 -26.07 31.40 -16.68
N VAL A 547 -25.30 31.63 -15.62
CA VAL A 547 -25.74 31.52 -14.22
C VAL A 547 -26.19 32.89 -13.75
N PHE A 548 -27.40 32.98 -13.21
CA PHE A 548 -28.04 34.19 -12.72
C PHE A 548 -27.93 34.25 -11.19
N VAL A 549 -27.74 35.46 -10.66
CA VAL A 549 -27.71 35.76 -9.22
C VAL A 549 -28.66 36.92 -8.95
N GLU A 550 -29.63 36.71 -8.06
CA GLU A 550 -30.63 37.71 -7.68
C GLU A 550 -30.55 38.04 -6.18
N GLY A 551 -30.87 39.27 -5.79
CA GLY A 551 -31.22 39.63 -4.41
C GLY A 551 -30.14 39.43 -3.33
N VAL A 552 -28.87 39.40 -3.70
CA VAL A 552 -27.71 39.58 -2.79
C VAL A 552 -27.52 41.07 -2.54
N LYS A 553 -27.14 41.46 -1.32
CA LYS A 553 -26.84 42.86 -0.97
C LYS A 553 -25.42 43.00 -0.42
N ASP A 554 -24.85 44.18 -0.54
CA ASP A 554 -23.75 44.60 0.34
C ASP A 554 -24.29 44.87 1.76
N TYR A 555 -23.40 45.23 2.69
CA TYR A 555 -23.82 45.63 4.04
C TYR A 555 -24.46 47.02 4.10
N SER A 556 -24.30 47.89 3.08
CA SER A 556 -25.05 49.16 2.98
C SER A 556 -26.49 48.97 2.46
N GLY A 557 -26.86 47.78 2.01
CA GLY A 557 -28.18 47.41 1.50
C GLY A 557 -28.40 47.65 -0.01
N ASN A 558 -27.36 48.06 -0.73
CA ASN A 558 -27.32 48.12 -2.19
C ASN A 558 -27.48 46.68 -2.73
N GLU A 559 -28.44 46.46 -3.62
CA GLU A 559 -28.79 45.12 -4.10
C GLU A 559 -28.18 44.85 -5.48
N ILE A 560 -27.62 43.66 -5.69
CA ILE A 560 -27.12 43.19 -6.98
C ILE A 560 -28.17 43.43 -8.07
N ALA A 561 -27.75 43.99 -9.20
CA ALA A 561 -28.67 44.40 -10.25
C ALA A 561 -29.55 43.22 -10.70
N LYS A 562 -30.86 43.46 -10.88
CA LYS A 562 -31.81 42.41 -11.25
C LYS A 562 -31.41 41.74 -12.57
N ASP A 563 -31.59 40.42 -12.66
CA ASP A 563 -31.20 39.59 -13.79
C ASP A 563 -29.68 39.57 -14.09
N THR A 564 -28.83 40.01 -13.15
CA THR A 564 -27.36 39.84 -13.23
C THR A 564 -27.01 38.38 -13.50
N SER A 565 -26.13 38.16 -14.47
CA SER A 565 -25.63 36.83 -14.81
C SER A 565 -24.19 36.85 -15.29
N VAL A 566 -23.54 35.71 -15.14
CA VAL A 566 -22.19 35.42 -15.59
C VAL A 566 -22.23 34.18 -16.49
N VAL A 567 -21.48 34.20 -17.59
CA VAL A 567 -21.34 33.01 -18.46
C VAL A 567 -20.18 32.18 -17.93
N VAL A 568 -20.47 30.96 -17.52
CA VAL A 568 -19.46 29.97 -17.11
C VAL A 568 -19.35 28.87 -18.15
N ASN A 569 -18.17 28.23 -18.22
CA ASN A 569 -17.94 27.00 -18.96
C ASN A 569 -17.73 25.86 -17.94
N PRO A 570 -18.76 25.06 -17.63
CA PRO A 570 -18.68 23.97 -16.66
C PRO A 570 -17.60 22.94 -17.01
N VAL A 571 -16.65 22.74 -16.11
CA VAL A 571 -15.63 21.68 -16.23
C VAL A 571 -16.26 20.33 -15.84
N ILE A 572 -15.91 19.29 -16.58
CA ILE A 572 -16.38 17.92 -16.36
C ILE A 572 -15.38 17.21 -15.45
N ASP A 573 -15.83 16.71 -14.30
CA ASP A 573 -14.99 15.90 -13.42
C ASP A 573 -14.84 14.48 -13.99
N GLN A 574 -13.62 14.17 -14.48
CA GLN A 574 -13.22 12.86 -15.00
C GLN A 574 -12.35 12.07 -14.02
N THR A 575 -12.12 12.61 -12.81
CA THR A 575 -11.29 11.95 -11.80
C THR A 575 -12.09 10.86 -11.08
N ARG A 576 -11.45 9.75 -10.70
CA ARG A 576 -12.13 8.66 -9.98
C ARG A 576 -12.24 8.97 -8.48
N PRO A 577 -13.19 8.38 -7.75
CA PRO A 577 -13.05 8.25 -6.31
C PRO A 577 -11.86 7.33 -5.99
N GLU A 578 -11.20 7.61 -4.87
CA GLU A 578 -10.10 6.82 -4.30
C GLU A 578 -10.42 6.58 -2.82
N VAL A 579 -9.94 5.48 -2.22
CA VAL A 579 -10.07 5.24 -0.78
C VAL A 579 -8.99 6.05 -0.04
N SER A 580 -9.41 6.97 0.81
CA SER A 580 -8.54 7.81 1.64
C SER A 580 -8.19 7.13 2.97
N ASN A 581 -9.13 6.41 3.59
CA ASN A 581 -8.91 5.73 4.88
C ASN A 581 -9.84 4.51 5.06
N VAL A 582 -9.40 3.53 5.86
CA VAL A 582 -10.19 2.38 6.32
C VAL A 582 -9.86 2.08 7.80
N SER A 583 -10.87 2.02 8.67
CA SER A 583 -10.69 1.74 10.11
C SER A 583 -11.79 0.82 10.66
N ALA A 584 -11.46 -0.06 11.61
CA ALA A 584 -12.46 -0.81 12.36
C ALA A 584 -12.96 0.03 13.56
N GLU A 585 -14.21 0.49 13.52
CA GLU A 585 -14.85 1.20 14.64
C GLU A 585 -15.09 0.23 15.81
N ASN A 586 -15.47 -1.00 15.47
CA ASN A 586 -15.63 -2.13 16.38
C ASN A 586 -15.50 -3.45 15.60
N ALA A 587 -15.63 -4.58 16.28
CA ALA A 587 -15.44 -5.90 15.67
C ALA A 587 -16.39 -6.22 14.50
N ARG A 588 -17.53 -5.53 14.36
CA ARG A 588 -18.53 -5.78 13.30
C ARG A 588 -18.76 -4.61 12.34
N GLN A 589 -18.00 -3.53 12.44
CA GLN A 589 -18.19 -2.34 11.62
C GLN A 589 -16.87 -1.73 11.17
N ILE A 590 -16.71 -1.64 9.85
CA ILE A 590 -15.58 -0.99 9.20
C ILE A 590 -16.04 0.36 8.64
N LYS A 591 -15.36 1.44 8.98
CA LYS A 591 -15.53 2.75 8.36
C LYS A 591 -14.57 2.89 7.19
N VAL A 592 -15.11 3.30 6.04
CA VAL A 592 -14.38 3.64 4.82
C VAL A 592 -14.58 5.13 4.55
N THR A 593 -13.52 5.83 4.18
CA THR A 593 -13.56 7.23 3.73
C THR A 593 -12.96 7.35 2.33
N PHE A 594 -13.68 7.98 1.42
CA PHE A 594 -13.28 8.22 0.02
C PHE A 594 -12.78 9.66 -0.19
N SER A 595 -12.02 9.91 -1.25
CA SER A 595 -11.48 11.24 -1.60
C SER A 595 -12.57 12.27 -1.95
N LYS A 596 -13.70 11.80 -2.50
CA LYS A 596 -14.86 12.56 -2.97
C LYS A 596 -16.16 11.83 -2.63
N ALA A 597 -17.31 12.51 -2.77
CA ALA A 597 -18.61 11.94 -2.45
C ALA A 597 -18.93 10.74 -3.37
N VAL A 598 -19.43 9.64 -2.79
CA VAL A 598 -19.75 8.41 -3.52
C VAL A 598 -21.25 8.24 -3.73
N ASN A 599 -21.65 7.70 -4.88
CA ASN A 599 -23.04 7.55 -5.26
C ASN A 599 -23.72 6.42 -4.47
N GLU A 600 -24.83 6.74 -3.80
CA GLU A 600 -25.59 5.89 -2.88
C GLU A 600 -25.81 4.46 -3.41
N ALA A 601 -26.42 4.32 -4.59
CA ALA A 601 -26.74 3.02 -5.19
C ALA A 601 -25.50 2.16 -5.53
N SER A 602 -24.31 2.75 -5.58
CA SER A 602 -23.03 2.04 -5.73
C SER A 602 -22.27 1.87 -4.40
N ALA A 603 -22.48 2.76 -3.44
CA ALA A 603 -21.80 2.80 -2.15
C ALA A 603 -22.47 1.89 -1.11
N GLU A 604 -23.79 1.72 -1.17
CA GLU A 604 -24.53 0.91 -0.20
C GLU A 604 -24.70 -0.56 -0.62
N LYS A 605 -24.27 -0.90 -1.84
CA LYS A 605 -24.39 -2.25 -2.41
C LYS A 605 -23.43 -3.21 -1.71
N PRO A 606 -23.88 -4.20 -0.90
CA PRO A 606 -22.97 -5.01 -0.07
C PRO A 606 -21.99 -5.85 -0.90
N ALA A 607 -22.41 -6.30 -2.08
CA ALA A 607 -21.59 -7.06 -3.02
C ALA A 607 -20.39 -6.27 -3.62
N ASN A 608 -20.31 -4.95 -3.39
CA ASN A 608 -19.15 -4.15 -3.77
C ASN A 608 -18.00 -4.23 -2.73
N TYR A 609 -18.22 -4.89 -1.60
CA TYR A 609 -17.28 -5.03 -0.49
C TYR A 609 -17.01 -6.52 -0.21
N THR A 610 -15.73 -6.91 -0.19
CA THR A 610 -15.30 -8.25 0.23
C THR A 610 -14.38 -8.11 1.44
N VAL A 611 -14.72 -8.76 2.54
CA VAL A 611 -13.92 -8.77 3.77
C VAL A 611 -13.36 -10.17 3.98
N LYS A 612 -12.09 -10.24 4.39
CA LYS A 612 -11.42 -11.46 4.84
C LYS A 612 -10.76 -11.23 6.20
N ASP A 613 -10.81 -12.22 7.07
CA ASP A 613 -10.11 -12.16 8.35
C ASP A 613 -8.58 -12.30 8.20
N LYS A 614 -7.87 -12.31 9.32
CA LYS A 614 -6.40 -12.48 9.39
C LYS A 614 -5.89 -13.78 8.76
N ASP A 615 -6.73 -14.82 8.67
CA ASP A 615 -6.39 -16.13 8.12
C ASP A 615 -6.83 -16.25 6.64
N GLY A 616 -7.33 -15.15 6.05
CA GLY A 616 -7.78 -15.08 4.66
C GLY A 616 -9.19 -15.65 4.41
N LYS A 617 -9.89 -16.08 5.46
CA LYS A 617 -11.25 -16.63 5.38
C LYS A 617 -12.27 -15.50 5.22
N ALA A 618 -13.28 -15.70 4.38
CA ALA A 618 -14.27 -14.68 4.08
C ALA A 618 -15.16 -14.35 5.29
N VAL A 619 -15.38 -13.06 5.54
CA VAL A 619 -16.28 -12.53 6.57
C VAL A 619 -17.47 -11.89 5.88
N SER A 620 -18.68 -12.38 6.14
CA SER A 620 -19.88 -11.96 5.43
C SER A 620 -20.30 -10.53 5.78
N VAL A 621 -20.25 -9.65 4.78
CA VAL A 621 -20.83 -8.31 4.84
C VAL A 621 -22.36 -8.42 4.96
N LYS A 622 -22.93 -7.71 5.92
CA LYS A 622 -24.38 -7.61 6.16
C LYS A 622 -25.00 -6.50 5.32
N GLN A 623 -24.40 -5.31 5.36
CA GLN A 623 -24.87 -4.11 4.68
C GLN A 623 -23.70 -3.12 4.52
N ALA A 624 -23.81 -2.20 3.57
CA ALA A 624 -23.00 -0.99 3.53
C ALA A 624 -23.95 0.22 3.56
N THR A 625 -23.59 1.28 4.27
CA THR A 625 -24.45 2.46 4.48
C THR A 625 -23.62 3.73 4.32
N ARG A 626 -24.06 4.63 3.45
CA ARG A 626 -23.44 5.94 3.23
C ARG A 626 -23.78 6.87 4.39
N ASP A 627 -22.82 7.65 4.86
CA ASP A 627 -23.06 8.64 5.92
C ASP A 627 -23.95 9.78 5.38
N ASP A 628 -24.99 10.13 6.15
CA ASP A 628 -26.04 11.10 5.78
C ASP A 628 -25.60 12.56 5.90
N LYS A 629 -24.39 12.81 6.42
CA LYS A 629 -23.81 14.15 6.64
C LYS A 629 -22.50 14.35 5.91
N ASP A 630 -21.78 13.27 5.63
CA ASP A 630 -20.59 13.26 4.78
C ASP A 630 -20.65 12.11 3.76
N HIS A 631 -21.18 12.40 2.56
CA HIS A 631 -21.32 11.42 1.48
C HIS A 631 -19.97 10.83 0.99
N LYS A 632 -18.82 11.22 1.55
CA LYS A 632 -17.52 10.57 1.37
C LYS A 632 -17.30 9.35 2.28
N VAL A 633 -18.16 9.12 3.27
CA VAL A 633 -18.02 8.04 4.27
C VAL A 633 -19.03 6.93 4.01
N VAL A 634 -18.58 5.68 4.17
CA VAL A 634 -19.43 4.48 4.17
C VAL A 634 -19.07 3.60 5.37
N TYR A 635 -20.08 3.12 6.10
CA TYR A 635 -19.93 2.11 7.13
C TYR A 635 -20.32 0.74 6.55
N VAL A 636 -19.43 -0.24 6.67
CA VAL A 636 -19.62 -1.62 6.22
C VAL A 636 -19.83 -2.49 7.45
N ASP A 637 -21.07 -2.94 7.65
CA ASP A 637 -21.45 -3.79 8.78
C ASP A 637 -21.32 -5.27 8.43
N LEU A 638 -20.97 -6.09 9.41
CA LEU A 638 -20.66 -7.51 9.26
C LEU A 638 -21.60 -8.41 10.08
N TYR A 639 -21.87 -9.63 9.59
CA TYR A 639 -22.67 -10.61 10.34
C TYR A 639 -21.93 -11.19 11.55
N THR A 640 -20.61 -11.31 11.46
CA THR A 640 -19.73 -11.89 12.48
C THR A 640 -18.58 -10.94 12.78
N ASP A 641 -17.99 -11.10 13.95
CA ASP A 641 -16.83 -10.36 14.41
C ASP A 641 -15.59 -10.61 13.51
N LEU A 642 -14.86 -9.54 13.21
CA LEU A 642 -13.51 -9.57 12.64
C LEU A 642 -12.54 -10.24 13.62
N SER A 643 -11.49 -10.85 13.08
CA SER A 643 -10.36 -11.27 13.90
C SER A 643 -9.62 -10.05 14.45
N VAL A 644 -9.13 -10.16 15.68
CA VAL A 644 -8.16 -9.19 16.23
C VAL A 644 -6.87 -9.23 15.40
N GLY A 645 -6.29 -8.07 15.13
CA GLY A 645 -5.16 -7.89 14.23
C GLY A 645 -5.57 -7.44 12.83
N ASN A 646 -4.73 -7.75 11.84
CA ASN A 646 -4.90 -7.30 10.46
C ASN A 646 -5.89 -8.18 9.68
N ASN A 647 -6.98 -7.58 9.20
CA ASN A 647 -7.94 -8.19 8.29
C ASN A 647 -7.81 -7.50 6.92
N THR A 648 -8.40 -8.06 5.86
CA THR A 648 -8.37 -7.47 4.50
C THR A 648 -9.75 -6.99 4.07
N LEU A 649 -9.82 -5.76 3.54
CA LEU A 649 -10.98 -5.22 2.85
C LEU A 649 -10.64 -5.00 1.37
N THR A 650 -11.51 -5.47 0.48
CA THR A 650 -11.49 -5.18 -0.96
C THR A 650 -12.77 -4.45 -1.35
N ILE A 651 -12.65 -3.40 -2.17
CA ILE A 651 -13.75 -2.54 -2.63
C ILE A 651 -13.69 -2.41 -4.15
N GLN A 652 -14.81 -2.65 -4.83
CA GLN A 652 -14.94 -2.61 -6.30
C GLN A 652 -16.25 -1.92 -6.69
N ASN A 653 -16.36 -1.41 -7.92
CA ASN A 653 -17.62 -0.91 -8.52
C ASN A 653 -18.36 0.25 -7.79
N VAL A 654 -17.81 0.78 -6.69
CA VAL A 654 -18.26 2.06 -6.10
C VAL A 654 -17.97 3.19 -7.08
N LYS A 655 -18.86 4.17 -7.17
CA LYS A 655 -18.75 5.32 -8.08
C LYS A 655 -18.82 6.64 -7.31
N ASP A 656 -18.33 7.71 -7.91
CA ASP A 656 -18.59 9.06 -7.40
C ASP A 656 -20.01 9.55 -7.70
N ASP A 657 -20.46 10.55 -6.94
CA ASP A 657 -21.80 11.16 -7.04
C ASP A 657 -21.86 12.29 -8.09
N THR A 658 -20.95 12.28 -9.08
CA THR A 658 -20.95 13.21 -10.22
C THR A 658 -21.89 12.73 -11.32
N ARG A 659 -22.21 13.60 -12.29
CA ARG A 659 -23.01 13.23 -13.47
C ARG A 659 -22.30 12.25 -14.42
N LEU A 660 -20.98 12.05 -14.31
CA LEU A 660 -20.28 10.95 -15.00
C LEU A 660 -20.27 9.64 -14.20
N GLN A 661 -20.44 9.70 -12.87
CA GLN A 661 -20.29 8.58 -11.94
C GLN A 661 -18.98 7.80 -12.18
N ASN A 662 -17.83 8.47 -12.07
CA ASN A 662 -16.54 7.84 -12.30
C ASN A 662 -16.37 6.67 -11.32
N THR A 663 -16.04 5.49 -11.82
CA THR A 663 -15.95 4.27 -11.00
C THR A 663 -14.57 4.17 -10.34
N LEU A 664 -14.54 3.83 -9.05
CA LEU A 664 -13.35 3.51 -8.26
C LEU A 664 -12.46 2.53 -9.03
N LEU A 665 -11.14 2.67 -8.92
CA LEU A 665 -10.23 1.56 -9.26
C LEU A 665 -10.27 0.54 -8.10
N ASP A 666 -10.30 -0.75 -8.42
CA ASP A 666 -10.31 -1.84 -7.44
C ASP A 666 -9.28 -1.62 -6.32
N TYR A 667 -9.77 -1.45 -5.10
CA TYR A 667 -8.96 -1.20 -3.91
C TYR A 667 -8.89 -2.48 -3.08
N THR A 668 -7.69 -2.85 -2.64
CA THR A 668 -7.49 -3.85 -1.58
C THR A 668 -6.56 -3.24 -0.53
N GLY A 669 -6.97 -3.28 0.74
CA GLY A 669 -6.22 -2.72 1.86
C GLY A 669 -6.45 -3.47 3.16
N THR A 670 -5.61 -3.19 4.15
CA THR A 670 -5.71 -3.78 5.49
C THR A 670 -6.67 -2.97 6.36
N VAL A 671 -7.49 -3.66 7.16
CA VAL A 671 -8.25 -3.08 8.26
C VAL A 671 -7.87 -3.78 9.57
N THR A 672 -7.26 -3.03 10.48
CA THR A 672 -6.75 -3.58 11.75
C THR A 672 -7.79 -3.41 12.84
N LEU A 673 -8.23 -4.53 13.44
CA LEU A 673 -9.01 -4.51 14.69
C LEU A 673 -8.04 -4.58 15.87
N ALA A 674 -7.98 -3.52 16.68
CA ALA A 674 -7.11 -3.46 17.86
C ALA A 674 -7.52 -4.51 18.92
N ASP A 675 -6.55 -5.18 19.52
CA ASP A 675 -6.80 -6.00 20.71
C ASP A 675 -7.15 -5.10 21.88
N LYS A 676 -8.25 -5.40 22.58
CA LYS A 676 -8.71 -4.70 23.79
C LYS A 676 -8.68 -5.59 25.03
N ASN A 677 -8.18 -6.82 24.91
CA ASN A 677 -8.08 -7.76 26.03
C ASN A 677 -6.83 -7.43 26.85
N ALA A 678 -6.96 -7.18 28.15
CA ALA A 678 -5.81 -6.99 29.03
C ALA A 678 -4.89 -8.24 29.05
N PRO A 679 -3.55 -8.09 29.08
CA PRO A 679 -2.67 -9.19 29.41
C PRO A 679 -2.90 -9.66 30.86
N THR A 680 -2.61 -10.92 31.13
CA THR A 680 -2.65 -11.53 32.47
C THR A 680 -1.31 -12.19 32.79
N ILE A 681 -1.03 -12.40 34.07
CA ILE A 681 0.06 -13.26 34.51
C ILE A 681 -0.37 -14.71 34.26
N ASP A 682 0.41 -15.48 33.50
CA ASP A 682 0.17 -16.91 33.32
C ASP A 682 0.74 -17.71 34.50
N SER A 683 1.99 -17.39 34.88
CA SER A 683 2.72 -18.08 35.94
C SER A 683 3.89 -17.23 36.43
N SER A 684 4.34 -17.52 37.66
CA SER A 684 5.56 -16.95 38.21
C SER A 684 6.35 -18.01 38.98
N SER A 685 7.67 -17.81 39.09
CA SER A 685 8.54 -18.69 39.87
C SER A 685 9.70 -17.92 40.49
N VAL A 686 10.11 -18.35 41.68
CA VAL A 686 11.12 -17.72 42.54
C VAL A 686 12.20 -18.73 42.89
N ASN A 687 13.45 -18.31 42.79
CA ASN A 687 14.65 -19.03 43.20
C ASN A 687 15.40 -18.17 44.23
N THR A 688 15.28 -18.52 45.50
CA THR A 688 15.87 -17.77 46.62
C THR A 688 17.40 -17.82 46.61
N GLN A 689 17.97 -18.96 46.22
CA GLN A 689 19.42 -19.17 46.18
C GLN A 689 20.09 -18.36 45.06
N GLN A 690 19.44 -18.28 43.90
CA GLN A 690 19.89 -17.47 42.76
C GLN A 690 19.35 -16.02 42.78
N ARG A 691 18.62 -15.62 43.84
CA ARG A 691 17.98 -14.28 43.95
C ARG A 691 17.11 -13.92 42.72
N LYS A 692 16.52 -14.90 42.05
CA LYS A 692 15.88 -14.75 40.74
C LYS A 692 14.37 -14.96 40.80
N VAL A 693 13.63 -14.12 40.08
CA VAL A 693 12.20 -14.24 39.79
C VAL A 693 12.01 -14.34 38.29
N PHE A 694 11.14 -15.24 37.84
CA PHE A 694 10.68 -15.33 36.46
C PHE A 694 9.17 -15.19 36.42
N VAL A 695 8.65 -14.34 35.53
CA VAL A 695 7.20 -14.11 35.34
C VAL A 695 6.85 -14.29 33.87
N LYS A 696 5.86 -15.13 33.58
CA LYS A 696 5.29 -15.34 32.25
C LYS A 696 3.94 -14.62 32.16
N PHE A 697 3.68 -13.99 31.02
CA PHE A 697 2.39 -13.40 30.69
C PHE A 697 1.67 -14.25 29.64
N ASN A 698 0.34 -14.18 29.59
CA ASN A 698 -0.48 -14.94 28.62
C ASN A 698 -0.33 -14.48 27.16
N LYS A 699 0.33 -13.34 26.92
CA LYS A 699 0.62 -12.77 25.60
C LYS A 699 1.96 -12.02 25.61
N LYS A 700 2.40 -11.53 24.45
CA LYS A 700 3.55 -10.64 24.30
C LYS A 700 3.27 -9.27 24.94
N MET A 701 4.16 -8.83 25.83
CA MET A 701 4.09 -7.53 26.48
C MET A 701 4.84 -6.46 25.67
N ASP A 702 4.56 -5.19 25.95
CA ASP A 702 5.44 -4.10 25.52
C ASP A 702 6.78 -4.16 26.29
N VAL A 703 7.87 -4.19 25.55
CA VAL A 703 9.24 -4.36 26.05
C VAL A 703 9.74 -3.10 26.79
N GLU A 704 9.26 -1.91 26.44
CA GLU A 704 9.56 -0.69 27.20
C GLU A 704 8.88 -0.75 28.57
N SER A 705 7.60 -1.14 28.64
CA SER A 705 6.91 -1.35 29.91
C SER A 705 7.57 -2.44 30.76
N LEU A 706 8.03 -3.55 30.17
CA LEU A 706 8.75 -4.62 30.88
C LEU A 706 10.08 -4.16 31.46
N THR A 707 10.83 -3.29 30.78
CA THR A 707 12.15 -2.83 31.24
C THR A 707 12.08 -1.59 32.12
N THR A 708 10.92 -0.93 32.19
CA THR A 708 10.69 0.25 33.04
C THR A 708 10.65 -0.12 34.52
N TYR A 709 11.76 0.15 35.22
CA TYR A 709 11.95 -0.10 36.65
C TYR A 709 10.80 0.36 37.56
N SER A 710 10.17 1.52 37.28
CA SER A 710 9.05 2.04 38.08
C SER A 710 7.75 1.23 37.95
N ASN A 711 7.67 0.29 37.01
CA ASN A 711 6.56 -0.67 36.92
C ASN A 711 6.67 -1.82 37.94
N TYR A 712 7.69 -1.80 38.80
CA TYR A 712 7.91 -2.80 39.85
C TYR A 712 8.15 -2.12 41.21
N LEU A 713 7.39 -2.55 42.22
CA LEU A 713 7.62 -2.22 43.62
C LEU A 713 8.12 -3.47 44.36
N VAL A 714 9.03 -3.31 45.31
CA VAL A 714 9.56 -4.41 46.13
C VAL A 714 9.57 -4.05 47.61
N GLN A 715 9.29 -5.02 48.47
CA GLN A 715 9.41 -4.85 49.92
C GLN A 715 10.85 -5.11 50.34
N ILE A 716 11.57 -4.06 50.74
CA ILE A 716 12.95 -4.11 51.25
C ILE A 716 12.95 -3.70 52.72
N ASP A 717 13.46 -4.58 53.59
CA ASP A 717 13.51 -4.39 55.05
C ASP A 717 12.16 -3.90 55.65
N GLY A 718 11.05 -4.47 55.14
CA GLY A 718 9.68 -4.15 55.55
C GLY A 718 9.07 -2.87 54.94
N LYS A 719 9.69 -2.29 53.90
CA LYS A 719 9.21 -1.06 53.23
C LYS A 719 9.08 -1.24 51.72
N ALA A 720 7.99 -0.77 51.14
CA ALA A 720 7.80 -0.75 49.69
C ALA A 720 8.68 0.34 49.04
N VAL A 721 9.51 -0.05 48.08
CA VAL A 721 10.41 0.82 47.31
C VAL A 721 10.24 0.49 45.81
N ALA A 722 10.38 1.48 44.93
CA ALA A 722 10.47 1.19 43.50
C ALA A 722 11.76 0.44 43.17
N LEU A 723 11.70 -0.49 42.21
CA LEU A 723 12.89 -1.18 41.73
C LEU A 723 13.86 -0.18 41.07
N THR A 724 15.15 -0.48 41.09
CA THR A 724 16.20 0.27 40.37
C THR A 724 17.31 -0.70 39.96
N SER A 725 18.18 -0.31 39.03
CA SER A 725 19.36 -1.10 38.63
C SER A 725 20.35 -1.39 39.77
N ASN A 726 20.29 -0.64 40.87
CA ASN A 726 21.07 -0.92 42.08
C ASN A 726 20.43 -1.98 43.00
N ILE A 727 19.20 -2.43 42.69
CA ILE A 727 18.43 -3.41 43.46
C ILE A 727 18.32 -4.73 42.70
N ALA A 728 18.08 -4.68 41.39
CA ALA A 728 17.97 -5.86 40.53
C ALA A 728 18.23 -5.51 39.07
N ASP A 729 18.66 -6.51 38.29
CA ASP A 729 18.62 -6.47 36.83
C ASP A 729 17.26 -6.97 36.32
N ILE A 730 16.71 -6.30 35.30
CA ILE A 730 15.51 -6.74 34.57
C ILE A 730 15.94 -7.25 33.19
N THR A 731 15.44 -8.42 32.78
CA THR A 731 15.72 -8.99 31.46
C THR A 731 14.44 -9.57 30.84
N PRO A 732 13.88 -8.95 29.79
CA PRO A 732 12.82 -9.55 28.98
C PRO A 732 13.27 -10.90 28.41
N GLN A 733 12.33 -11.85 28.35
CA GLN A 733 12.56 -13.23 27.89
C GLN A 733 11.44 -13.65 26.92
N GLN A 734 11.69 -14.69 26.13
CA GLN A 734 10.69 -15.30 25.23
C GLN A 734 9.98 -14.26 24.35
N ASP A 735 10.76 -13.48 23.59
CA ASP A 735 10.27 -12.41 22.71
C ASP A 735 9.28 -11.44 23.41
N GLY A 736 9.60 -11.03 24.65
CA GLY A 736 8.79 -10.08 25.42
C GLY A 736 7.50 -10.67 26.02
N SER A 737 7.27 -11.98 25.94
CA SER A 737 6.14 -12.64 26.64
C SER A 737 6.48 -13.06 28.08
N ALA A 738 7.74 -12.91 28.52
CA ALA A 738 8.19 -13.15 29.88
C ALA A 738 9.21 -12.11 30.34
N VAL A 739 9.45 -12.05 31.65
CA VAL A 739 10.51 -11.23 32.26
C VAL A 739 11.22 -11.99 33.38
N THR A 740 12.55 -11.87 33.42
CA THR A 740 13.40 -12.24 34.55
C THR A 740 13.76 -10.99 35.34
N ILE A 741 13.71 -11.08 36.67
CA ILE A 741 14.25 -10.09 37.60
C ILE A 741 15.24 -10.80 38.51
N THR A 742 16.49 -10.33 38.56
CA THR A 742 17.56 -10.93 39.37
C THR A 742 18.06 -9.89 40.37
N PHE A 743 17.86 -10.11 41.66
CA PHE A 743 18.28 -9.17 42.70
C PHE A 743 19.80 -9.20 42.90
N ALA A 744 20.38 -8.03 43.12
CA ALA A 744 21.81 -7.85 43.33
C ALA A 744 22.33 -8.65 44.53
N ASP A 745 23.60 -9.05 44.50
CA ASP A 745 24.23 -9.82 45.59
C ASP A 745 24.29 -9.04 46.92
N SER A 746 24.36 -7.71 46.84
CA SER A 746 24.35 -6.83 48.01
C SER A 746 23.65 -5.50 47.73
N ILE A 747 22.95 -4.97 48.74
CA ILE A 747 22.32 -3.64 48.75
C ILE A 747 22.82 -2.91 49.99
N ASN A 748 23.22 -1.64 49.84
CA ASN A 748 23.75 -0.80 50.94
C ASN A 748 24.91 -1.46 51.73
N GLY A 749 25.72 -2.30 51.09
CA GLY A 749 26.82 -3.03 51.72
C GLY A 749 26.43 -4.29 52.51
N LYS A 750 25.14 -4.67 52.52
CA LYS A 750 24.62 -5.90 53.13
C LYS A 750 24.27 -6.94 52.08
N ILE A 751 24.43 -8.23 52.40
CA ILE A 751 24.05 -9.33 51.50
C ILE A 751 22.53 -9.35 51.31
N VAL A 752 22.05 -9.52 50.08
CA VAL A 752 20.60 -9.66 49.82
C VAL A 752 20.14 -11.07 50.18
N SER A 753 19.07 -11.13 50.97
CA SER A 753 18.36 -12.37 51.31
C SER A 753 16.89 -12.26 50.91
N LEU A 754 16.35 -13.26 50.21
CA LEU A 754 14.92 -13.29 49.89
C LEU A 754 14.15 -13.87 51.09
N ALA A 755 13.80 -13.00 52.03
CA ALA A 755 13.29 -13.34 53.37
C ALA A 755 12.33 -12.26 53.89
N SER A 756 11.53 -12.59 54.91
CA SER A 756 10.59 -11.66 55.56
C SER A 756 11.22 -10.83 56.67
N GLY A 757 10.52 -9.76 57.08
CA GLY A 757 10.94 -8.87 58.16
C GLY A 757 12.09 -7.93 57.79
N ASN A 758 12.67 -7.27 58.80
CA ASN A 758 13.70 -6.27 58.61
C ASN A 758 15.10 -6.92 58.67
N GLY A 759 15.95 -6.66 57.70
CA GLY A 759 17.33 -7.12 57.67
C GLY A 759 18.20 -6.53 58.77
N GLY A 760 19.09 -7.36 59.32
CA GLY A 760 20.02 -7.00 60.40
C GLY A 760 21.21 -6.15 59.94
N THR A 761 22.37 -6.35 60.56
CA THR A 761 23.64 -5.71 60.13
C THR A 761 24.22 -6.36 58.88
N THR A 762 24.13 -7.70 58.76
CA THR A 762 24.74 -8.47 57.67
C THR A 762 23.87 -8.55 56.40
N TYR A 763 22.54 -8.51 56.57
CA TYR A 763 21.57 -8.78 55.50
C TYR A 763 20.61 -7.63 55.28
N THR A 764 20.19 -7.43 54.03
CA THR A 764 18.96 -6.72 53.67
C THR A 764 17.98 -7.74 53.11
N ASN A 765 16.77 -7.74 53.66
CA ASN A 765 15.73 -8.72 53.37
C ASN A 765 14.80 -8.17 52.28
N ILE A 766 14.50 -8.97 51.26
CA ILE A 766 13.50 -8.64 50.23
C ILE A 766 12.40 -9.71 50.24
N SER A 767 11.15 -9.32 50.52
CA SER A 767 10.08 -10.29 50.81
C SER A 767 9.00 -10.42 49.74
N GLU A 768 8.75 -9.38 48.96
CA GLU A 768 7.66 -9.32 47.97
C GLU A 768 8.07 -8.51 46.74
N LEU A 769 7.54 -8.88 45.57
CA LEU A 769 7.55 -8.13 44.33
C LEU A 769 6.11 -7.84 43.92
N ARG A 770 5.76 -6.56 43.72
CA ARG A 770 4.48 -6.13 43.14
C ARG A 770 4.70 -5.54 41.75
N ILE A 771 3.95 -6.07 40.80
CA ILE A 771 3.92 -5.63 39.40
C ILE A 771 2.85 -4.55 39.24
N MET A 772 3.19 -3.46 38.53
CA MET A 772 2.34 -2.28 38.37
C MET A 772 1.82 -2.19 36.92
N GLY A 773 1.79 -0.99 36.33
CA GLY A 773 1.17 -0.69 35.03
C GLY A 773 1.93 -1.17 33.79
N LEU A 774 2.37 -2.44 33.78
CA LEU A 774 2.84 -3.12 32.56
C LEU A 774 1.73 -3.13 31.49
N LYS A 775 2.13 -3.15 30.22
CA LYS A 775 1.21 -3.13 29.07
C LYS A 775 1.52 -4.23 28.07
N ASP A 776 0.53 -4.60 27.27
CA ASP A 776 0.79 -5.28 26.00
C ASP A 776 1.18 -4.30 24.89
N ALA A 777 1.59 -4.84 23.74
CA ALA A 777 2.00 -4.03 22.58
C ALA A 777 0.88 -3.16 21.97
N ASN A 778 -0.39 -3.36 22.38
CA ASN A 778 -1.53 -2.53 21.99
C ASN A 778 -1.86 -1.48 23.07
N GLY A 779 -1.09 -1.42 24.16
CA GLY A 779 -1.27 -0.49 25.27
C GLY A 779 -2.22 -0.96 26.36
N ASN A 780 -2.79 -2.17 26.28
CA ASN A 780 -3.69 -2.70 27.31
C ASN A 780 -2.91 -2.98 28.60
N VAL A 781 -3.35 -2.40 29.71
CA VAL A 781 -2.68 -2.54 31.02
C VAL A 781 -2.96 -3.91 31.64
N LEU A 782 -1.97 -4.46 32.35
CA LEU A 782 -2.05 -5.75 33.06
C LEU A 782 -3.30 -5.88 33.95
N LYS A 783 -4.06 -6.94 33.73
CA LYS A 783 -5.37 -7.15 34.35
C LYS A 783 -5.29 -7.24 35.88
N GLU A 784 -4.29 -7.92 36.41
CA GLU A 784 -4.09 -8.07 37.86
C GLU A 784 -3.76 -6.76 38.57
N PHE A 785 -3.26 -5.75 37.83
CA PHE A 785 -3.06 -4.40 38.34
C PHE A 785 -4.37 -3.60 38.33
N THR A 786 -5.18 -3.69 37.26
CA THR A 786 -6.47 -2.98 37.17
C THR A 786 -7.55 -3.57 38.08
N ASP A 787 -7.57 -4.89 38.27
CA ASP A 787 -8.56 -5.60 39.10
C ASP A 787 -8.43 -5.29 40.60
N ASN A 788 -7.32 -4.68 41.06
CA ASN A 788 -6.97 -4.42 42.47
C ASN A 788 -6.97 -5.64 43.42
N ALA A 789 -7.20 -6.86 42.92
CA ALA A 789 -7.38 -8.08 43.70
C ALA A 789 -6.08 -8.66 44.32
N GLY A 790 -5.01 -7.87 44.44
CA GLY A 790 -3.71 -8.28 45.00
C GLY A 790 -2.89 -9.28 44.16
N LYS A 791 -3.49 -9.90 43.13
CA LYS A 791 -2.90 -10.93 42.26
C LYS A 791 -1.62 -10.50 41.52
N ASN A 792 -1.35 -9.20 41.46
CA ASN A 792 -0.11 -8.62 40.92
C ASN A 792 1.08 -8.69 41.90
N THR A 793 0.96 -9.37 43.04
CA THR A 793 1.99 -9.42 44.09
C THR A 793 2.50 -10.86 44.29
N ILE A 794 3.82 -11.04 44.18
CA ILE A 794 4.55 -12.30 44.24
C ILE A 794 5.36 -12.36 45.54
N ASN A 795 5.19 -13.41 46.32
CA ASN A 795 5.97 -13.67 47.53
C ASN A 795 7.35 -14.23 47.16
N LEU A 796 8.41 -13.62 47.67
CA LEU A 796 9.80 -13.96 47.32
C LEU A 796 10.49 -14.88 48.35
N THR A 797 9.87 -15.11 49.51
CA THR A 797 10.55 -15.67 50.69
C THR A 797 10.79 -17.19 50.67
N LYS A 798 10.42 -17.86 49.57
CA LYS A 798 10.50 -19.32 49.40
C LYS A 798 10.71 -19.68 47.93
N ASP A 799 11.42 -20.77 47.69
CA ASP A 799 11.50 -21.36 46.35
C ASP A 799 10.11 -21.82 45.89
N THR A 800 9.75 -21.58 44.63
CA THR A 800 8.49 -22.06 44.08
C THR A 800 8.54 -23.58 43.89
N VAL A 801 7.77 -24.30 44.69
CA VAL A 801 7.54 -25.75 44.56
C VAL A 801 6.60 -25.97 43.38
N VAL A 802 7.06 -26.67 42.35
CA VAL A 802 6.18 -26.97 41.21
C VAL A 802 5.18 -28.07 41.58
N GLY A 803 3.98 -27.96 41.05
CA GLY A 803 2.92 -28.95 41.13
C GLY A 803 1.95 -28.76 39.97
N LEU A 804 0.94 -29.62 39.87
CA LEU A 804 -0.13 -29.46 38.88
C LEU A 804 -0.87 -28.13 39.08
N GLY A 805 -1.29 -27.54 37.97
CA GLY A 805 -2.21 -26.40 37.93
C GLY A 805 -3.66 -26.86 37.93
N ASP A 806 -4.51 -26.05 37.32
CA ASP A 806 -5.97 -26.20 37.25
C ASP A 806 -6.48 -26.87 35.96
N LYS A 807 -5.58 -27.24 35.03
CA LYS A 807 -5.93 -27.80 33.73
C LYS A 807 -5.04 -28.98 33.31
N VAL A 808 -5.68 -30.04 32.83
CA VAL A 808 -5.10 -31.06 31.95
C VAL A 808 -6.03 -31.16 30.76
N GLU A 809 -5.52 -31.23 29.55
CA GLU A 809 -6.36 -31.30 28.35
C GLU A 809 -5.83 -32.34 27.37
N LEU A 810 -6.66 -33.33 27.04
CA LEU A 810 -6.47 -34.18 25.88
C LEU A 810 -6.92 -33.36 24.66
N VAL A 811 -5.99 -33.03 23.77
CA VAL A 811 -6.17 -32.08 22.67
C VAL A 811 -6.46 -32.81 21.36
N ASP A 812 -5.77 -33.92 21.14
CA ASP A 812 -6.03 -34.94 20.11
C ASP A 812 -5.62 -36.31 20.68
N SER A 813 -5.87 -37.40 19.94
CA SER A 813 -5.59 -38.78 20.40
C SER A 813 -4.12 -39.04 20.76
N LYS A 814 -3.17 -38.18 20.40
CA LYS A 814 -1.73 -38.31 20.69
C LYS A 814 -1.16 -37.14 21.47
N THR A 815 -1.95 -36.11 21.77
CA THR A 815 -1.47 -34.88 22.40
C THR A 815 -2.21 -34.60 23.70
N VAL A 816 -1.51 -34.69 24.84
CA VAL A 816 -1.99 -34.23 26.15
C VAL A 816 -1.22 -32.98 26.56
N THR A 817 -1.91 -31.93 26.97
CA THR A 817 -1.29 -30.79 27.65
C THR A 817 -1.52 -30.87 29.16
N VAL A 818 -0.48 -30.60 29.93
CA VAL A 818 -0.52 -30.57 31.40
C VAL A 818 -0.10 -29.19 31.87
N LYS A 819 -1.00 -28.47 32.55
CA LYS A 819 -0.64 -27.21 33.20
C LYS A 819 -0.06 -27.48 34.59
N PHE A 820 1.00 -26.76 34.91
CA PHE A 820 1.66 -26.67 36.20
C PHE A 820 1.38 -25.31 36.84
N ASN A 821 1.67 -25.16 38.13
CA ASN A 821 1.65 -23.88 38.82
C ASN A 821 2.85 -22.95 38.48
N SER A 822 3.82 -23.45 37.70
CA SER A 822 5.14 -22.84 37.46
C SER A 822 5.59 -23.05 36.03
N GLY A 823 6.34 -22.11 35.46
CA GLY A 823 6.93 -22.26 34.13
C GLY A 823 8.02 -23.36 34.09
N ILE A 824 7.90 -24.34 33.19
CA ILE A 824 8.82 -25.48 33.05
C ILE A 824 9.76 -25.23 31.86
N TYR A 825 11.05 -25.09 32.13
CA TYR A 825 12.07 -24.73 31.12
C TYR A 825 12.81 -25.95 30.55
N SER A 826 13.05 -26.98 31.36
CA SER A 826 13.69 -28.21 30.91
C SER A 826 13.28 -29.41 31.77
N TYR A 827 13.47 -30.61 31.22
CA TYR A 827 13.22 -31.88 31.89
C TYR A 827 14.38 -32.85 31.64
N SER A 828 14.47 -33.92 32.42
CA SER A 828 15.40 -35.03 32.21
C SER A 828 14.67 -36.33 31.85
N THR A 829 15.37 -37.27 31.20
CA THR A 829 14.77 -38.49 30.62
C THR A 829 13.90 -39.25 31.63
N GLY A 830 12.70 -39.65 31.22
CA GLY A 830 11.73 -40.32 32.09
C GLY A 830 11.15 -39.43 33.20
N ALA A 831 11.11 -38.11 33.01
CA ALA A 831 10.30 -37.21 33.85
C ALA A 831 8.79 -37.48 33.70
N PHE A 832 8.36 -37.98 32.54
CA PHE A 832 6.97 -38.28 32.17
C PHE A 832 6.91 -39.75 31.70
N VAL A 833 6.00 -40.55 32.27
CA VAL A 833 5.83 -41.99 31.97
C VAL A 833 4.34 -42.34 32.02
N ASN A 834 3.79 -42.99 30.99
CA ASN A 834 2.41 -43.51 31.05
C ASN A 834 2.42 -44.94 31.62
N GLU A 835 1.96 -45.13 32.85
CA GLU A 835 2.04 -46.40 33.58
C GLU A 835 0.84 -47.31 33.26
N GLY A 836 1.02 -48.30 32.38
CA GLY A 836 -0.01 -49.32 32.14
C GLY A 836 0.43 -50.45 31.22
N THR A 837 -0.18 -51.62 31.36
CA THR A 837 0.10 -52.78 30.49
C THR A 837 -0.37 -52.48 29.07
N ASN A 838 0.57 -52.38 28.13
CA ASN A 838 0.37 -51.97 26.73
C ASN A 838 -0.09 -50.52 26.51
N ALA A 839 -0.11 -49.66 27.55
CA ALA A 839 -0.56 -48.28 27.42
C ALA A 839 0.32 -47.46 26.46
N PRO A 840 -0.24 -46.53 25.65
CA PRO A 840 0.53 -45.64 24.77
C PRO A 840 1.64 -44.92 25.54
N GLN A 841 2.87 -45.03 25.07
CA GLN A 841 4.04 -44.46 25.75
C GLN A 841 4.33 -43.05 25.25
N VAL A 842 4.76 -42.16 26.16
CA VAL A 842 5.21 -40.81 25.81
C VAL A 842 6.42 -40.89 24.88
N SER A 843 6.30 -40.28 23.69
CA SER A 843 7.32 -40.26 22.63
C SER A 843 8.02 -38.90 22.49
N GLY A 844 7.35 -37.82 22.87
CA GLY A 844 7.88 -36.45 22.84
C GLY A 844 7.32 -35.60 23.98
N VAL A 845 8.05 -34.55 24.37
CA VAL A 845 7.69 -33.63 25.45
C VAL A 845 8.18 -32.24 25.06
N ASP A 846 7.26 -31.32 24.80
CA ASP A 846 7.61 -29.92 24.50
C ASP A 846 7.53 -29.09 25.78
N VAL A 847 8.64 -28.42 26.08
CA VAL A 847 8.76 -27.43 27.16
C VAL A 847 9.31 -26.14 26.57
N ASP A 848 8.58 -25.04 26.73
CA ASP A 848 8.93 -23.73 26.19
C ASP A 848 9.23 -22.69 27.29
N GLY A 849 9.18 -23.10 28.57
CA GLY A 849 9.30 -22.22 29.74
C GLY A 849 7.97 -21.65 30.25
N THR A 850 6.83 -21.98 29.64
CA THR A 850 5.48 -21.65 30.15
C THR A 850 4.98 -22.65 31.18
N SER A 851 3.82 -22.37 31.79
CA SER A 851 3.17 -23.28 32.72
C SER A 851 2.57 -24.53 32.07
N THR A 852 2.45 -24.58 30.75
CA THR A 852 1.86 -25.73 30.03
C THR A 852 2.96 -26.55 29.39
N VAL A 853 2.94 -27.87 29.62
CA VAL A 853 3.82 -28.84 28.94
C VAL A 853 2.97 -29.68 27.98
N THR A 854 3.41 -29.83 26.73
CA THR A 854 2.74 -30.66 25.73
C THR A 854 3.42 -32.02 25.65
N LEU A 855 2.64 -33.09 25.62
CA LEU A 855 3.10 -34.47 25.68
C LEU A 855 2.56 -35.24 24.48
N HIS A 856 3.48 -35.76 23.67
CA HIS A 856 3.19 -36.52 22.45
C HIS A 856 3.27 -38.02 22.74
N PHE A 857 2.31 -38.80 22.26
CA PHE A 857 2.19 -40.23 22.52
C PHE A 857 2.52 -41.06 21.27
N SER A 858 3.18 -42.20 21.48
CA SER A 858 3.63 -43.13 20.42
C SER A 858 2.49 -43.87 19.70
N LYS A 859 1.28 -43.82 20.25
CA LYS A 859 0.03 -44.38 19.73
C LYS A 859 -1.13 -43.52 20.18
N ASP A 860 -2.25 -43.68 19.52
CA ASP A 860 -3.55 -43.13 19.92
C ASP A 860 -3.92 -43.64 21.32
N LEU A 861 -4.28 -42.71 22.21
CA LEU A 861 -5.02 -42.90 23.46
C LEU A 861 -6.51 -43.13 23.16
N ALA A 862 -7.25 -43.62 24.14
CA ALA A 862 -8.71 -43.58 24.11
C ALA A 862 -9.21 -42.12 24.14
N THR A 863 -10.30 -41.83 23.45
CA THR A 863 -10.81 -40.44 23.35
C THR A 863 -11.29 -39.89 24.69
N ASP A 864 -11.91 -40.74 25.51
CA ASP A 864 -12.25 -40.41 26.91
C ASP A 864 -11.04 -40.36 27.87
N GLY A 865 -9.82 -40.57 27.36
CA GLY A 865 -8.57 -40.62 28.12
C GLY A 865 -8.48 -41.78 29.12
N SER A 866 -9.28 -42.85 28.98
CA SER A 866 -9.33 -43.95 29.97
C SER A 866 -8.05 -44.79 30.10
N ASP A 867 -7.14 -44.72 29.12
CA ASP A 867 -5.80 -45.33 29.16
C ASP A 867 -4.67 -44.34 29.48
N LEU A 868 -5.01 -43.10 29.86
CA LEU A 868 -4.09 -42.12 30.42
C LEU A 868 -3.90 -42.38 31.93
N ASN A 869 -2.71 -42.85 32.30
CA ASN A 869 -2.22 -42.95 33.67
C ASN A 869 -0.78 -42.40 33.72
N LEU A 870 -0.66 -41.11 33.42
CA LEU A 870 0.59 -40.40 33.28
C LEU A 870 1.18 -40.07 34.64
N ARG A 871 2.33 -40.65 34.96
CA ARG A 871 3.14 -40.32 36.12
C ARG A 871 4.22 -39.31 35.77
N ILE A 872 4.35 -38.28 36.61
CA ILE A 872 5.26 -37.16 36.41
C ILE A 872 6.18 -37.04 37.62
N TYR A 873 7.47 -37.29 37.43
CA TYR A 873 8.49 -37.18 38.48
C TYR A 873 8.97 -35.74 38.58
N LEU A 874 8.43 -35.00 39.55
CA LEU A 874 8.68 -33.56 39.71
C LEU A 874 10.17 -33.25 39.86
N SER A 875 10.92 -34.08 40.59
CA SER A 875 12.38 -33.96 40.77
C SER A 875 13.21 -34.01 39.48
N ARG A 876 12.62 -34.38 38.33
CA ARG A 876 13.26 -34.40 37.01
C ARG A 876 12.95 -33.16 36.16
N LEU A 877 12.16 -32.22 36.65
CA LEU A 877 11.81 -30.96 36.00
C LEU A 877 12.66 -29.80 36.53
N THR A 878 12.93 -28.81 35.67
CA THR A 878 13.59 -27.55 36.02
C THR A 878 12.72 -26.37 35.60
N THR A 879 12.48 -25.43 36.51
CA THR A 879 11.60 -24.28 36.29
C THR A 879 12.36 -23.10 35.66
N SER A 880 11.66 -22.16 35.01
CA SER A 880 12.27 -21.00 34.33
C SER A 880 13.07 -20.04 35.25
N ALA A 881 12.83 -20.08 36.57
CA ALA A 881 13.66 -19.44 37.60
C ALA A 881 14.94 -20.24 37.98
N GLY A 882 15.14 -21.44 37.46
CA GLY A 882 16.32 -22.29 37.71
C GLY A 882 16.19 -23.25 38.90
N ASN A 883 14.99 -23.45 39.45
CA ASN A 883 14.77 -24.42 40.53
C ASN A 883 14.75 -25.86 39.97
N VAL A 884 15.38 -26.79 40.69
CA VAL A 884 15.01 -28.22 40.58
C VAL A 884 13.68 -28.41 41.31
N ALA A 885 12.72 -29.04 40.66
CA ALA A 885 11.31 -29.04 41.07
C ALA A 885 10.98 -30.03 42.21
N GLY A 886 11.65 -29.89 43.35
CA GLY A 886 11.33 -30.59 44.60
C GLY A 886 11.58 -32.10 44.58
N SER A 887 10.90 -32.83 45.46
CA SER A 887 11.02 -34.28 45.64
C SER A 887 9.65 -34.95 45.70
N GLY A 888 9.37 -35.82 44.73
CA GLY A 888 8.10 -36.56 44.64
C GLY A 888 7.64 -36.74 43.20
N ASP A 889 6.43 -37.27 43.06
CA ASP A 889 5.76 -37.52 41.79
C ASP A 889 4.25 -37.22 41.90
N VAL A 890 3.62 -36.98 40.75
CA VAL A 890 2.17 -36.76 40.62
C VAL A 890 1.59 -37.61 39.49
N THR A 891 0.33 -38.01 39.61
CA THR A 891 -0.39 -38.82 38.62
C THR A 891 -1.48 -38.01 37.94
N VAL A 892 -1.56 -38.12 36.62
CA VAL A 892 -2.52 -37.46 35.73
C VAL A 892 -3.29 -38.54 34.96
N SER A 893 -4.62 -38.45 34.96
CA SER A 893 -5.54 -39.37 34.29
C SER A 893 -6.84 -38.65 33.93
N ASN A 894 -7.77 -39.32 33.23
CA ASN A 894 -9.10 -38.76 32.98
C ASN A 894 -9.95 -38.48 34.24
N LYS A 895 -9.48 -38.89 35.43
CA LYS A 895 -10.09 -38.61 36.74
C LYS A 895 -9.40 -37.46 37.49
N THR A 896 -8.37 -36.85 36.92
CA THR A 896 -7.68 -35.69 37.53
C THR A 896 -8.60 -34.47 37.49
N ALA A 897 -8.68 -33.73 38.60
CA ALA A 897 -9.46 -32.49 38.65
C ALA A 897 -8.91 -31.48 37.63
N GLY A 898 -9.80 -30.92 36.79
CA GLY A 898 -9.39 -30.07 35.68
C GLY A 898 -8.96 -30.83 34.41
N PHE A 899 -9.11 -32.16 34.36
CA PHE A 899 -9.05 -32.90 33.10
C PHE A 899 -10.20 -32.48 32.18
N LYS A 900 -9.87 -32.19 30.93
CA LYS A 900 -10.81 -31.88 29.85
C LYS A 900 -10.46 -32.73 28.63
N ASP A 901 -11.45 -33.45 28.15
CA ASP A 901 -11.48 -33.98 26.79
C ASP A 901 -11.82 -32.85 25.80
N SER A 902 -11.16 -32.85 24.65
CA SER A 902 -11.34 -31.87 23.55
C SER A 902 -11.42 -32.53 22.18
N ILE A 903 -11.42 -33.86 22.14
CA ILE A 903 -11.49 -34.61 20.88
C ILE A 903 -12.92 -34.45 20.36
N ALA A 904 -13.05 -33.88 19.16
CA ALA A 904 -14.34 -33.81 18.49
C ALA A 904 -14.65 -35.20 17.89
N PRO A 905 -15.84 -35.78 18.12
CA PRO A 905 -16.19 -37.07 17.54
C PRO A 905 -16.10 -37.04 16.01
N ALA A 906 -15.16 -37.81 15.48
CA ALA A 906 -14.91 -37.94 14.05
C ALA A 906 -15.63 -39.18 13.51
N LEU A 907 -15.70 -39.34 12.18
CA LEU A 907 -16.16 -40.59 11.59
C LEU A 907 -15.20 -41.74 11.99
N ALA A 908 -15.75 -42.88 12.40
CA ALA A 908 -14.95 -44.06 12.77
C ALA A 908 -14.23 -44.70 11.57
N ASP A 909 -14.72 -44.41 10.37
CA ASP A 909 -14.13 -44.73 9.08
C ASP A 909 -14.53 -43.58 8.14
N SER A 910 -13.57 -42.84 7.58
CA SER A 910 -13.80 -41.68 6.72
C SER A 910 -14.09 -42.05 5.26
N ASP A 911 -13.71 -43.27 4.86
CA ASP A 911 -13.62 -43.68 3.47
C ASP A 911 -14.75 -44.68 3.12
N ALA A 912 -15.36 -45.30 4.14
CA ALA A 912 -16.53 -46.14 4.01
C ALA A 912 -17.84 -45.33 3.84
N ALA A 913 -18.69 -45.77 2.91
CA ALA A 913 -20.05 -45.25 2.78
C ALA A 913 -20.95 -45.70 3.94
N PHE A 914 -21.82 -44.81 4.44
CA PHE A 914 -22.67 -45.08 5.61
C PHE A 914 -23.64 -46.24 5.33
N PRO A 915 -23.58 -47.36 6.07
CA PRO A 915 -24.35 -48.56 5.77
C PRO A 915 -25.85 -48.39 6.06
N VAL A 916 -26.69 -49.15 5.33
CA VAL A 916 -28.14 -49.25 5.61
C VAL A 916 -28.36 -49.74 7.05
N ALA A 917 -29.33 -49.13 7.72
CA ALA A 917 -29.79 -49.53 9.04
C ALA A 917 -31.32 -49.63 9.06
N GLY A 918 -31.85 -50.57 9.84
CA GLY A 918 -33.30 -50.72 10.02
C GLY A 918 -34.04 -51.25 8.78
N ASP A 919 -34.99 -50.47 8.28
CA ASP A 919 -36.06 -50.88 7.37
C ASP A 919 -35.73 -50.75 5.86
N GLY A 920 -34.56 -50.22 5.52
CA GLY A 920 -34.16 -49.90 4.15
C GLY A 920 -34.33 -48.42 3.76
N ASN A 921 -34.89 -47.59 4.64
CA ASN A 921 -35.04 -46.14 4.47
C ASN A 921 -34.03 -45.32 5.31
N SER A 922 -33.19 -45.97 6.11
CA SER A 922 -32.25 -45.29 7.00
C SER A 922 -30.81 -45.78 6.83
N PHE A 923 -29.85 -44.94 7.20
CA PHE A 923 -28.42 -45.31 7.25
C PHE A 923 -27.74 -44.83 8.53
N ALA A 924 -26.70 -45.55 8.94
CA ALA A 924 -25.99 -45.34 10.19
C ALA A 924 -24.65 -44.63 9.97
N ILE A 925 -24.52 -43.43 10.53
CA ILE A 925 -23.24 -42.68 10.60
C ILE A 925 -22.56 -43.07 11.91
N LYS A 926 -21.38 -43.70 11.84
CA LYS A 926 -20.65 -44.18 13.01
C LYS A 926 -19.50 -43.23 13.37
N PHE A 927 -19.44 -42.84 14.63
CA PHE A 927 -18.42 -41.96 15.19
C PHE A 927 -17.36 -42.72 16.00
N THR A 928 -16.22 -42.06 16.25
CA THR A 928 -15.14 -42.54 17.11
C THR A 928 -15.63 -42.96 18.49
N GLU A 929 -16.63 -42.25 19.02
CA GLU A 929 -17.11 -42.35 20.41
C GLU A 929 -18.60 -42.03 20.56
N PRO A 930 -19.20 -42.24 21.74
CA PRO A 930 -20.62 -42.01 21.98
C PRO A 930 -21.04 -40.53 21.85
N VAL A 931 -22.09 -40.29 21.07
CA VAL A 931 -22.65 -38.95 20.81
C VAL A 931 -24.08 -38.83 21.31
N ASN A 932 -24.46 -37.61 21.67
CA ASN A 932 -25.71 -37.25 22.33
C ASN A 932 -26.23 -35.91 21.79
N ALA A 933 -27.52 -35.63 22.00
CA ALA A 933 -28.15 -34.37 21.62
C ALA A 933 -29.29 -34.01 22.55
N LYS A 934 -29.61 -32.71 22.68
CA LYS A 934 -30.71 -32.25 23.55
C LYS A 934 -32.09 -32.81 23.14
N SER A 935 -32.31 -32.97 21.84
CA SER A 935 -33.37 -33.80 21.25
C SER A 935 -33.05 -34.05 19.77
N ASN A 936 -33.69 -35.06 19.18
CA ASN A 936 -33.60 -35.38 17.75
C ASN A 936 -33.98 -34.18 16.85
N ASP A 937 -35.00 -33.41 17.23
CA ASP A 937 -35.47 -32.22 16.51
C ASP A 937 -34.45 -31.06 16.52
N VAL A 938 -33.49 -31.09 17.45
CA VAL A 938 -32.38 -30.13 17.50
C VAL A 938 -31.14 -30.72 16.81
N ALA A 939 -30.88 -32.02 16.97
CA ALA A 939 -29.81 -32.76 16.29
C ALA A 939 -29.89 -32.63 14.76
N VAL A 940 -31.09 -32.74 14.18
CA VAL A 940 -31.32 -32.66 12.74
C VAL A 940 -30.85 -31.33 12.12
N GLY A 941 -30.73 -30.27 12.92
CA GLY A 941 -30.25 -28.96 12.47
C GLY A 941 -28.77 -28.87 12.13
N ASP A 942 -27.95 -29.85 12.55
CA ASP A 942 -26.51 -29.92 12.22
C ASP A 942 -26.23 -30.59 10.86
N PHE A 943 -27.22 -31.30 10.28
CA PHE A 943 -27.04 -32.15 9.10
C PHE A 943 -27.75 -31.56 7.88
N ARG A 944 -27.04 -31.53 6.74
CA ARG A 944 -27.62 -31.25 5.43
C ARG A 944 -27.56 -32.51 4.58
N VAL A 945 -28.72 -33.01 4.17
CA VAL A 945 -28.84 -34.29 3.45
C VAL A 945 -29.29 -34.00 2.02
N TYR A 946 -28.48 -34.39 1.04
CA TYR A 946 -28.73 -34.24 -0.38
C TYR A 946 -28.89 -35.60 -1.02
N ARG A 947 -29.90 -35.79 -1.87
CA ARG A 947 -30.02 -36.99 -2.70
C ARG A 947 -29.10 -36.88 -3.91
N ASP A 948 -28.19 -37.84 -4.10
CA ASP A 948 -27.13 -37.70 -5.12
C ASP A 948 -27.64 -37.78 -6.56
N THR A 949 -28.79 -38.42 -6.81
CA THR A 949 -29.35 -38.64 -8.16
C THR A 949 -29.82 -37.36 -8.85
N ASP A 950 -30.24 -36.36 -8.06
CA ASP A 950 -30.76 -35.06 -8.54
C ASP A 950 -30.18 -33.86 -7.77
N ASN A 951 -29.27 -34.09 -6.82
CA ASN A 951 -28.65 -33.09 -5.93
C ASN A 951 -29.68 -32.20 -5.20
N VAL A 952 -30.85 -32.76 -4.87
CA VAL A 952 -31.91 -32.10 -4.10
C VAL A 952 -31.61 -32.20 -2.61
N GLU A 953 -31.56 -31.04 -1.93
CA GLU A 953 -31.49 -30.97 -0.46
C GLU A 953 -32.85 -31.31 0.15
N LEU A 954 -32.86 -32.28 1.08
CA LEU A 954 -34.06 -32.69 1.80
C LEU A 954 -34.38 -31.71 2.94
N SER A 955 -35.66 -31.50 3.20
CA SER A 955 -36.16 -30.52 4.17
C SER A 955 -36.70 -31.20 5.43
N ALA A 956 -35.92 -31.20 6.51
CA ALA A 956 -36.33 -31.72 7.82
C ALA A 956 -37.65 -31.09 8.32
N THR A 957 -37.87 -29.80 8.03
CA THR A 957 -39.11 -29.07 8.38
C THR A 957 -40.35 -29.54 7.61
N LYS A 958 -40.19 -30.29 6.52
CA LYS A 958 -41.26 -31.00 5.81
C LYS A 958 -41.36 -32.48 6.23
N GLY A 959 -40.48 -32.94 7.12
CA GLY A 959 -40.33 -34.35 7.50
C GLY A 959 -39.59 -35.22 6.48
N GLU A 960 -39.00 -34.64 5.41
CA GLU A 960 -38.36 -35.38 4.31
C GLU A 960 -37.15 -36.23 4.77
N PHE A 961 -36.52 -35.85 5.89
CA PHE A 961 -35.62 -36.73 6.66
C PHE A 961 -35.71 -36.42 8.16
N SER A 962 -35.19 -37.31 9.00
CA SER A 962 -34.98 -37.08 10.43
C SER A 962 -33.66 -37.67 10.91
N VAL A 963 -33.15 -37.19 12.04
CA VAL A 963 -31.92 -37.67 12.69
C VAL A 963 -32.26 -38.21 14.06
N THR A 964 -31.72 -39.38 14.42
CA THR A 964 -31.88 -40.00 15.74
C THR A 964 -30.51 -40.18 16.39
N VAL A 965 -30.38 -39.66 17.62
CA VAL A 965 -29.20 -39.79 18.47
C VAL A 965 -29.65 -40.44 19.79
N ASP A 966 -29.03 -41.55 20.16
CA ASP A 966 -29.50 -42.41 21.27
C ASP A 966 -28.49 -42.56 22.44
N GLY A 967 -27.37 -41.83 22.37
CA GLY A 967 -26.27 -41.95 23.34
C GLY A 967 -25.23 -43.02 22.99
N THR A 968 -25.34 -43.69 21.83
CA THR A 968 -24.30 -44.59 21.30
C THR A 968 -23.33 -43.85 20.37
N ASN A 969 -22.32 -44.53 19.82
CA ASN A 969 -21.43 -43.99 18.80
C ASN A 969 -22.01 -44.07 17.37
N THR A 970 -23.33 -44.15 17.23
CA THR A 970 -24.02 -44.26 15.95
C THR A 970 -25.20 -43.28 15.89
N VAL A 971 -25.22 -42.45 14.85
CA VAL A 971 -26.35 -41.57 14.52
C VAL A 971 -27.11 -42.19 13.36
N LEU A 972 -28.42 -42.33 13.51
CA LEU A 972 -29.30 -42.89 12.49
C LEU A 972 -29.98 -41.76 11.71
N VAL A 973 -29.72 -41.67 10.41
CA VAL A 973 -30.42 -40.75 9.50
C VAL A 973 -31.55 -41.54 8.83
N ASN A 974 -32.79 -41.13 9.05
CA ASN A 974 -33.98 -41.74 8.43
C ASN A 974 -34.47 -40.87 7.27
N VAL A 975 -34.63 -41.45 6.09
CA VAL A 975 -34.97 -40.71 4.87
C VAL A 975 -36.39 -41.05 4.41
N ASN A 976 -37.30 -40.09 4.58
CA ASN A 976 -38.73 -40.23 4.33
C ASN A 976 -39.15 -39.69 2.95
N ASP A 977 -38.21 -39.58 2.00
CA ASP A 977 -38.43 -39.03 0.65
C ASP A 977 -39.11 -40.03 -0.32
N THR A 978 -39.65 -41.13 0.20
CA THR A 978 -40.13 -42.33 -0.52
C THR A 978 -41.14 -42.04 -1.62
N GLY A 979 -41.98 -41.02 -1.48
CA GLY A 979 -42.92 -40.56 -2.51
C GLY A 979 -42.28 -39.78 -3.67
N SER A 980 -40.97 -39.52 -3.60
CA SER A 980 -40.16 -38.87 -4.65
C SER A 980 -38.94 -39.71 -5.09
N ARG A 981 -38.53 -40.71 -4.29
CA ARG A 981 -37.43 -41.63 -4.56
C ARG A 981 -37.87 -42.79 -5.45
N ALA A 982 -37.90 -42.54 -6.76
CA ALA A 982 -38.35 -43.51 -7.77
C ALA A 982 -37.38 -44.68 -8.05
N GLU A 983 -36.09 -44.50 -7.76
CA GLU A 983 -35.03 -45.49 -7.94
C GLU A 983 -34.13 -45.55 -6.70
N ASN A 984 -33.20 -46.52 -6.65
CA ASN A 984 -32.25 -46.62 -5.54
C ASN A 984 -31.27 -45.43 -5.55
N ALA A 985 -31.16 -44.71 -4.43
CA ALA A 985 -30.38 -43.47 -4.34
C ALA A 985 -29.42 -43.46 -3.15
N THR A 986 -28.22 -42.93 -3.36
CA THR A 986 -27.27 -42.57 -2.29
C THR A 986 -27.54 -41.13 -1.82
N TYR A 987 -27.09 -40.83 -0.61
CA TYR A 987 -27.25 -39.52 0.01
C TYR A 987 -25.92 -38.97 0.49
N LYS A 988 -25.50 -37.83 -0.07
CA LYS A 988 -24.45 -37.00 0.51
C LYS A 988 -24.98 -36.33 1.77
N VAL A 989 -24.28 -36.53 2.89
CA VAL A 989 -24.49 -35.81 4.14
C VAL A 989 -23.33 -34.84 4.35
N GLU A 990 -23.66 -33.57 4.60
CA GLU A 990 -22.71 -32.53 4.97
C GLU A 990 -22.99 -32.05 6.39
N VAL A 991 -21.97 -32.04 7.25
CA VAL A 991 -22.02 -31.46 8.61
C VAL A 991 -20.99 -30.33 8.70
N ASN A 992 -21.45 -29.13 9.06
CA ASN A 992 -20.64 -27.91 9.02
C ASN A 992 -20.86 -27.00 10.24
N ASN A 993 -19.93 -27.05 11.20
CA ASN A 993 -19.95 -26.33 12.47
C ASN A 993 -21.13 -26.73 13.35
N ALA A 994 -21.24 -28.04 13.63
CA ALA A 994 -22.25 -28.65 14.49
C ALA A 994 -22.32 -28.00 15.88
N LYS A 995 -23.52 -28.02 16.48
CA LYS A 995 -23.83 -27.41 17.79
C LYS A 995 -24.84 -28.18 18.63
N ALA A 996 -25.56 -29.12 18.02
CA ALA A 996 -26.64 -29.88 18.63
C ALA A 996 -26.22 -31.31 18.98
N VAL A 997 -25.39 -31.94 18.14
CA VAL A 997 -24.80 -33.26 18.40
C VAL A 997 -23.38 -33.10 18.95
N VAL A 998 -23.16 -33.65 20.14
CA VAL A 998 -21.95 -33.51 20.95
C VAL A 998 -21.59 -34.84 21.61
N ASP A 999 -20.37 -34.99 22.12
CA ASP A 999 -19.97 -36.10 23.01
C ASP A 999 -20.47 -35.91 24.46
N GLN A 1000 -19.90 -36.69 25.41
CA GLN A 1000 -20.17 -36.55 26.84
C GLN A 1000 -19.44 -35.35 27.50
N ALA A 1001 -18.37 -34.84 26.90
CA ALA A 1001 -17.64 -33.64 27.33
C ALA A 1001 -18.29 -32.33 26.80
N ASN A 1002 -19.23 -32.43 25.87
CA ASN A 1002 -19.88 -31.39 25.07
C ASN A 1002 -19.02 -30.84 23.90
N ASN A 1003 -18.04 -31.57 23.39
CA ASN A 1003 -17.41 -31.22 22.11
C ASN A 1003 -18.36 -31.57 20.95
N PRO A 1004 -18.60 -30.66 19.98
CA PRO A 1004 -19.44 -30.96 18.82
C PRO A 1004 -18.77 -31.94 17.88
N ILE A 1005 -19.58 -32.72 17.15
CA ILE A 1005 -19.09 -33.65 16.13
C ILE A 1005 -18.26 -32.91 15.06
N ALA A 1006 -17.20 -33.57 14.57
CA ALA A 1006 -16.30 -32.99 13.57
C ALA A 1006 -17.03 -32.72 12.24
N ASN A 1007 -16.56 -31.72 11.49
CA ASN A 1007 -17.07 -31.46 10.14
C ASN A 1007 -16.72 -32.63 9.21
N PHE A 1008 -17.70 -33.13 8.47
CA PHE A 1008 -17.48 -34.15 7.44
C PHE A 1008 -18.41 -33.96 6.24
N VAL A 1009 -18.01 -34.56 5.12
CA VAL A 1009 -18.87 -34.87 3.99
C VAL A 1009 -18.71 -36.36 3.69
N GLY A 1010 -19.80 -37.09 3.61
CA GLY A 1010 -19.79 -38.53 3.32
C GLY A 1010 -21.07 -38.98 2.64
N HIS A 1011 -21.05 -40.13 2.00
CA HIS A 1011 -22.19 -40.67 1.26
C HIS A 1011 -22.76 -41.91 1.95
N SER A 1012 -24.09 -42.06 1.95
CA SER A 1012 -24.71 -43.34 2.29
C SER A 1012 -24.48 -44.38 1.20
N VAL A 1013 -24.59 -45.66 1.56
CA VAL A 1013 -24.92 -46.69 0.56
C VAL A 1013 -26.35 -46.44 0.02
N ALA A 1014 -26.69 -47.03 -1.12
CA ALA A 1014 -27.97 -46.73 -1.77
C ALA A 1014 -29.17 -47.28 -0.98
N LEU A 1015 -30.12 -46.40 -0.64
CA LEU A 1015 -31.41 -46.77 -0.05
C LEU A 1015 -32.38 -47.20 -1.15
N THR A 1016 -33.29 -48.13 -0.86
CA THR A 1016 -34.20 -48.70 -1.87
C THR A 1016 -35.29 -47.72 -2.25
N GLY A 1017 -35.46 -47.43 -3.55
CA GLY A 1017 -36.56 -46.58 -4.02
C GLY A 1017 -37.93 -47.23 -3.84
N THR A 1018 -39.00 -46.44 -3.84
CA THR A 1018 -40.34 -47.04 -4.01
C THR A 1018 -40.50 -47.42 -5.47
N ALA A 1019 -40.46 -48.72 -5.76
CA ALA A 1019 -40.82 -49.21 -7.06
C ALA A 1019 -42.25 -48.76 -7.38
N ALA A 1020 -42.40 -47.94 -8.42
CA ALA A 1020 -43.71 -47.72 -9.03
C ALA A 1020 -44.32 -49.10 -9.35
N PRO A 1021 -45.61 -49.34 -9.07
CA PRO A 1021 -46.17 -50.68 -9.14
C PRO A 1021 -45.99 -51.25 -10.53
N SER A 1022 -45.11 -52.25 -10.64
CA SER A 1022 -44.75 -52.91 -11.88
C SER A 1022 -45.90 -53.82 -12.32
N VAL A 1023 -46.93 -53.20 -12.88
CA VAL A 1023 -47.85 -53.89 -13.79
C VAL A 1023 -47.00 -54.40 -14.93
N GLU A 1024 -46.83 -55.72 -15.01
CA GLU A 1024 -46.18 -56.37 -16.15
C GLU A 1024 -47.05 -56.18 -17.41
N VAL A 1025 -46.92 -55.01 -18.05
CA VAL A 1025 -47.16 -54.89 -19.48
C VAL A 1025 -45.97 -55.58 -20.16
N VAL A 1026 -46.08 -56.90 -20.22
CA VAL A 1026 -45.04 -57.87 -20.59
C VAL A 1026 -44.12 -57.34 -21.69
N ASP A 1027 -42.81 -57.32 -21.43
CA ASP A 1027 -41.80 -56.91 -22.41
C ASP A 1027 -41.51 -58.01 -23.45
N SER A 1028 -42.57 -58.58 -24.02
CA SER A 1028 -42.47 -59.41 -25.21
C SER A 1028 -42.04 -58.51 -26.36
N GLU A 1029 -40.85 -58.73 -26.91
CA GLU A 1029 -40.38 -58.02 -28.11
C GLU A 1029 -41.47 -57.98 -29.18
N PHE A 1030 -41.71 -56.80 -29.76
CA PHE A 1030 -42.58 -56.68 -30.93
C PHE A 1030 -42.09 -57.65 -32.02
N GLY A 1031 -42.99 -58.54 -32.44
CA GLY A 1031 -42.69 -59.59 -33.41
C GLY A 1031 -42.33 -59.00 -34.77
N LYS A 1032 -41.35 -59.62 -35.41
CA LYS A 1032 -40.77 -59.17 -36.69
C LYS A 1032 -41.10 -60.25 -37.72
N ASP A 1033 -42.15 -60.05 -38.51
CA ASP A 1033 -42.61 -61.08 -39.46
C ASP A 1033 -42.89 -60.45 -40.84
N ASN A 1034 -41.98 -60.71 -41.79
CA ASN A 1034 -42.19 -60.57 -43.24
C ASN A 1034 -42.94 -59.29 -43.70
N GLY A 1035 -42.48 -58.12 -43.26
CA GLY A 1035 -43.09 -56.82 -43.61
C GLY A 1035 -44.16 -56.35 -42.62
N GLN A 1036 -44.24 -56.91 -41.42
CA GLN A 1036 -45.17 -56.49 -40.36
C GLN A 1036 -44.47 -56.39 -39.00
N ILE A 1037 -44.89 -55.41 -38.18
CA ILE A 1037 -44.63 -55.39 -36.74
C ILE A 1037 -45.83 -56.06 -36.06
N THR A 1038 -45.61 -57.09 -35.25
CA THR A 1038 -46.69 -57.85 -34.57
C THR A 1038 -46.55 -57.80 -33.05
N GLY A 1039 -47.57 -58.27 -32.32
CA GLY A 1039 -47.55 -58.29 -30.84
C GLY A 1039 -47.98 -56.98 -30.18
N LEU A 1040 -48.71 -56.11 -30.88
CA LEU A 1040 -49.38 -54.97 -30.24
C LEU A 1040 -50.56 -55.48 -29.40
N ASN A 1041 -50.84 -54.82 -28.28
CA ASN A 1041 -52.05 -55.09 -27.49
C ASN A 1041 -53.23 -54.26 -28.02
N SER A 1042 -54.31 -54.90 -28.46
CA SER A 1042 -55.50 -54.21 -29.01
C SER A 1042 -56.14 -53.21 -28.05
N ASN A 1043 -55.94 -53.36 -26.74
CA ASN A 1043 -56.53 -52.49 -25.73
C ASN A 1043 -55.66 -51.24 -25.45
N VAL A 1044 -54.55 -51.06 -26.17
CA VAL A 1044 -53.58 -49.97 -25.99
C VAL A 1044 -53.50 -49.12 -27.26
N THR A 1045 -53.28 -47.81 -27.11
CA THR A 1045 -52.95 -46.91 -28.22
C THR A 1045 -51.44 -46.82 -28.35
N TYR A 1046 -50.91 -47.23 -29.51
CA TYR A 1046 -49.50 -47.08 -29.87
C TYR A 1046 -49.35 -45.92 -30.86
N GLU A 1047 -48.11 -45.44 -31.03
CA GLU A 1047 -47.75 -44.65 -32.21
C GLU A 1047 -46.33 -44.99 -32.68
N TYR A 1048 -46.11 -44.94 -33.99
CA TYR A 1048 -44.87 -45.38 -34.63
C TYR A 1048 -44.36 -44.39 -35.70
N LYS A 1049 -43.07 -44.41 -35.98
CA LYS A 1049 -42.40 -43.57 -36.98
C LYS A 1049 -41.30 -44.39 -37.69
N LYS A 1050 -41.03 -44.12 -38.98
CA LYS A 1050 -39.85 -44.66 -39.68
C LYS A 1050 -38.60 -43.80 -39.43
N ASN A 1051 -37.47 -44.44 -39.17
CA ASN A 1051 -36.24 -43.74 -38.80
C ASN A 1051 -35.46 -43.33 -40.05
N GLY A 1052 -35.02 -42.06 -40.11
CA GLY A 1052 -34.23 -41.52 -41.22
C GLY A 1052 -35.02 -40.76 -42.29
N GLU A 1053 -36.36 -40.73 -42.21
CA GLU A 1053 -37.19 -39.88 -43.08
C GLU A 1053 -37.47 -38.51 -42.46
N ALA A 1054 -37.63 -37.50 -43.33
CA ALA A 1054 -37.61 -36.09 -42.94
C ALA A 1054 -38.91 -35.56 -42.29
N ASP A 1055 -40.04 -36.28 -42.42
CA ASP A 1055 -41.25 -35.93 -41.65
C ASP A 1055 -41.03 -36.30 -40.18
N THR A 1056 -41.43 -35.41 -39.27
CA THR A 1056 -41.06 -35.47 -37.85
C THR A 1056 -42.10 -36.18 -36.97
N LYS A 1057 -43.27 -36.52 -37.52
CA LYS A 1057 -44.43 -36.98 -36.73
C LYS A 1057 -44.54 -38.51 -36.62
N TYR A 1058 -45.13 -38.95 -35.52
CA TYR A 1058 -45.54 -40.34 -35.28
C TYR A 1058 -46.96 -40.58 -35.82
N VAL A 1059 -47.21 -41.78 -36.34
CA VAL A 1059 -48.51 -42.27 -36.83
C VAL A 1059 -49.17 -43.11 -35.73
N GLU A 1060 -50.40 -42.78 -35.36
CA GLU A 1060 -51.12 -43.42 -34.27
C GLU A 1060 -51.84 -44.71 -34.72
N VAL A 1061 -51.79 -45.75 -33.88
CA VAL A 1061 -52.45 -47.05 -34.10
C VAL A 1061 -53.29 -47.40 -32.87
N LYS A 1062 -54.59 -47.58 -33.07
CA LYS A 1062 -55.59 -47.95 -32.06
C LYS A 1062 -56.23 -49.29 -32.41
N GLY A 1063 -56.46 -50.15 -31.42
CA GLY A 1063 -57.30 -51.34 -31.58
C GLY A 1063 -56.68 -52.54 -32.31
N GLN A 1064 -55.41 -52.45 -32.74
CA GLN A 1064 -54.78 -53.45 -33.61
C GLN A 1064 -53.70 -54.26 -32.89
N THR A 1065 -53.50 -55.50 -33.33
CA THR A 1065 -52.48 -56.43 -32.81
C THR A 1065 -51.20 -56.50 -33.67
N SER A 1066 -51.21 -55.83 -34.82
CA SER A 1066 -50.08 -55.74 -35.75
C SER A 1066 -50.17 -54.47 -36.60
N ILE A 1067 -49.04 -54.05 -37.16
CA ILE A 1067 -48.91 -52.98 -38.16
C ILE A 1067 -48.42 -53.64 -39.46
N PRO A 1068 -49.31 -53.92 -40.43
CA PRO A 1068 -48.98 -54.65 -41.64
C PRO A 1068 -48.41 -53.77 -42.76
N ASN A 1069 -47.78 -54.40 -43.76
CA ASN A 1069 -47.30 -53.81 -45.02
C ASN A 1069 -46.25 -52.69 -44.86
N LEU A 1070 -45.36 -52.84 -43.87
CA LEU A 1070 -44.19 -51.99 -43.69
C LEU A 1070 -43.04 -52.42 -44.62
N ALA A 1071 -42.37 -51.44 -45.22
CA ALA A 1071 -41.17 -51.69 -46.00
C ALA A 1071 -39.97 -52.07 -45.09
N PRO A 1072 -38.95 -52.80 -45.59
CA PRO A 1072 -37.74 -53.08 -44.82
C PRO A 1072 -37.09 -51.79 -44.28
N GLY A 1073 -36.69 -51.80 -43.01
CA GLY A 1073 -36.18 -50.60 -42.34
C GLY A 1073 -36.31 -50.62 -40.82
N LYS A 1074 -35.95 -49.50 -40.20
CA LYS A 1074 -36.07 -49.26 -38.75
C LYS A 1074 -37.25 -48.35 -38.45
N TYR A 1075 -38.04 -48.73 -37.44
CA TYR A 1075 -39.23 -48.00 -37.00
C TYR A 1075 -39.22 -47.85 -35.47
N ASP A 1076 -39.29 -46.62 -35.00
CA ASP A 1076 -39.50 -46.27 -33.59
C ASP A 1076 -40.98 -46.40 -33.23
N ILE A 1077 -41.31 -47.15 -32.18
CA ILE A 1077 -42.68 -47.34 -31.67
C ILE A 1077 -42.73 -47.10 -30.15
N ARG A 1078 -43.82 -46.50 -29.66
CA ARG A 1078 -44.12 -46.32 -28.23
C ARG A 1078 -45.60 -46.47 -27.90
N VAL A 1079 -45.92 -46.69 -26.63
CA VAL A 1079 -47.28 -46.53 -26.11
C VAL A 1079 -47.59 -45.05 -25.96
N LYS A 1080 -48.70 -44.61 -26.55
CA LYS A 1080 -49.22 -43.25 -26.45
C LYS A 1080 -50.20 -43.09 -25.30
N ALA A 1081 -51.09 -44.06 -25.11
CA ALA A 1081 -52.09 -44.09 -24.03
C ALA A 1081 -52.65 -45.49 -23.80
N VAL A 1082 -53.01 -45.79 -22.55
CA VAL A 1082 -53.89 -46.91 -22.18
C VAL A 1082 -55.21 -46.31 -21.69
N PRO A 1083 -56.39 -46.80 -22.12
CA PRO A 1083 -57.68 -46.32 -21.59
C PRO A 1083 -57.82 -46.59 -20.09
N ALA A 1084 -58.17 -45.56 -19.31
CA ALA A 1084 -58.34 -45.70 -17.86
C ALA A 1084 -59.69 -46.35 -17.50
N THR A 1085 -59.70 -47.17 -16.45
CA THR A 1085 -60.92 -47.80 -15.91
C THR A 1085 -61.04 -47.58 -14.40
N GLY A 1086 -62.08 -46.87 -13.97
CA GLY A 1086 -62.50 -46.79 -12.57
C GLY A 1086 -61.68 -45.86 -11.69
N THR A 1087 -60.43 -46.24 -11.38
CA THR A 1087 -59.64 -45.65 -10.28
C THR A 1087 -58.15 -45.46 -10.57
N THR A 1088 -57.67 -45.79 -11.77
CA THR A 1088 -56.25 -45.63 -12.15
C THR A 1088 -55.97 -44.27 -12.81
N PRO A 1089 -54.91 -43.55 -12.39
CA PRO A 1089 -54.41 -42.36 -13.10
C PRO A 1089 -53.89 -42.70 -14.50
N ALA A 1090 -53.83 -41.69 -15.38
CA ALA A 1090 -53.26 -41.84 -16.72
C ALA A 1090 -51.74 -42.08 -16.64
N VAL A 1091 -51.27 -43.14 -17.30
CA VAL A 1091 -49.84 -43.49 -17.39
C VAL A 1091 -49.16 -42.60 -18.44
N PRO A 1092 -47.98 -41.99 -18.16
CA PRO A 1092 -47.22 -41.23 -19.16
C PRO A 1092 -46.71 -42.12 -20.31
N ALA A 1093 -46.35 -41.50 -21.43
CA ALA A 1093 -45.90 -42.22 -22.63
C ALA A 1093 -44.64 -43.06 -22.36
N SER A 1094 -44.61 -44.29 -22.90
CA SER A 1094 -43.49 -45.22 -22.68
C SER A 1094 -42.22 -44.80 -23.42
N ALA A 1095 -41.09 -45.38 -23.02
CA ALA A 1095 -39.87 -45.35 -23.81
C ALA A 1095 -40.11 -45.85 -25.25
N VAL A 1096 -39.34 -45.31 -26.19
CA VAL A 1096 -39.37 -45.67 -27.61
C VAL A 1096 -38.52 -46.92 -27.84
N LYS A 1097 -39.09 -47.96 -28.45
CA LYS A 1097 -38.33 -49.12 -28.97
C LYS A 1097 -38.19 -49.01 -30.48
N THR A 1098 -36.96 -49.16 -30.99
CA THR A 1098 -36.69 -49.26 -32.43
C THR A 1098 -36.80 -50.70 -32.91
N VAL A 1099 -37.83 -51.03 -33.69
CA VAL A 1099 -37.99 -52.33 -34.33
C VAL A 1099 -37.34 -52.31 -35.72
N THR A 1100 -36.58 -53.33 -36.08
CA THR A 1100 -36.01 -53.49 -37.43
C THR A 1100 -36.77 -54.60 -38.16
N ILE A 1101 -37.33 -54.29 -39.33
CA ILE A 1101 -37.99 -55.24 -40.23
C ILE A 1101 -37.03 -55.62 -41.37
N GLY A 1102 -36.75 -56.91 -41.48
CA GLY A 1102 -35.89 -57.48 -42.53
C GLY A 1102 -36.67 -58.03 -43.72
N GLU A 1103 -35.94 -58.47 -44.76
CA GLU A 1103 -36.51 -59.09 -45.95
C GLU A 1103 -36.95 -60.54 -45.70
N LYS A 1104 -37.91 -61.02 -46.50
CA LYS A 1104 -38.58 -62.30 -46.31
C LYS A 1104 -37.72 -63.49 -46.73
N ALA A 1105 -37.60 -64.48 -45.84
CA ALA A 1105 -36.98 -65.76 -46.17
C ALA A 1105 -37.81 -66.54 -47.20
N ALA A 1106 -37.14 -67.01 -48.24
CA ALA A 1106 -37.72 -67.65 -49.41
C ALA A 1106 -38.04 -69.15 -49.18
N ASN A 1107 -39.23 -69.60 -49.62
CA ASN A 1107 -39.48 -71.05 -49.80
C ASN A 1107 -38.69 -71.60 -51.01
N ASP A 1108 -38.63 -72.91 -51.25
CA ASP A 1108 -37.77 -73.46 -52.33
C ASP A 1108 -38.14 -72.99 -53.76
N ALA A 1109 -39.39 -72.62 -54.04
CA ALA A 1109 -39.78 -71.99 -55.31
C ALA A 1109 -39.39 -70.51 -55.35
N ASP A 1110 -39.56 -69.78 -54.25
CA ASP A 1110 -39.08 -68.39 -54.11
C ASP A 1110 -37.55 -68.34 -54.21
N ALA A 1111 -36.83 -69.34 -53.67
CA ALA A 1111 -35.36 -69.42 -53.66
C ALA A 1111 -34.79 -69.70 -55.05
N VAL A 1112 -35.42 -70.62 -55.79
CA VAL A 1112 -35.13 -70.82 -57.23
C VAL A 1112 -35.43 -69.55 -58.02
N THR A 1113 -36.53 -68.85 -57.72
CA THR A 1113 -36.90 -67.59 -58.40
C THR A 1113 -35.89 -66.48 -58.08
N ALA A 1114 -35.47 -66.34 -56.82
CA ALA A 1114 -34.54 -65.32 -56.36
C ALA A 1114 -33.11 -65.54 -56.91
N ASP A 1115 -32.58 -66.77 -56.83
CA ASP A 1115 -31.26 -67.08 -57.40
C ASP A 1115 -31.28 -66.99 -58.94
N ALA A 1116 -32.36 -67.45 -59.60
CA ALA A 1116 -32.51 -67.27 -61.05
C ALA A 1116 -32.66 -65.79 -61.44
N ALA A 1117 -33.33 -64.97 -60.65
CA ALA A 1117 -33.38 -63.52 -60.87
C ALA A 1117 -31.99 -62.88 -60.68
N ALA A 1118 -31.29 -63.22 -59.60
CA ALA A 1118 -29.98 -62.69 -59.22
C ALA A 1118 -28.82 -63.10 -60.14
N LEU A 1119 -28.99 -64.12 -61.00
CA LEU A 1119 -28.07 -64.39 -62.12
C LEU A 1119 -28.20 -63.30 -63.19
N THR A 1120 -27.47 -62.20 -63.02
CA THR A 1120 -27.38 -61.09 -63.98
C THR A 1120 -25.95 -60.91 -64.52
N ALA A 1121 -25.88 -60.21 -65.64
CA ALA A 1121 -24.66 -59.87 -66.39
C ALA A 1121 -23.46 -59.45 -65.51
N ASP A 1122 -23.75 -58.56 -64.57
CA ASP A 1122 -22.84 -57.82 -63.70
C ASP A 1122 -22.24 -58.64 -62.54
N LYS A 1123 -22.82 -59.79 -62.19
CA LYS A 1123 -22.33 -60.63 -61.08
C LYS A 1123 -21.35 -61.72 -61.48
N LEU A 1124 -21.17 -61.95 -62.78
CA LEU A 1124 -20.18 -62.90 -63.30
C LEU A 1124 -18.79 -62.26 -63.29
N THR A 1125 -17.95 -62.66 -62.32
CA THR A 1125 -16.60 -62.10 -62.19
C THR A 1125 -15.66 -62.64 -63.27
N VAL A 1126 -15.05 -61.74 -64.03
CA VAL A 1126 -13.88 -62.06 -64.87
C VAL A 1126 -12.68 -62.30 -63.95
N VAL A 1127 -12.01 -63.44 -64.12
CA VAL A 1127 -10.85 -63.86 -63.30
C VAL A 1127 -9.62 -63.92 -64.20
N GLY A 1128 -8.68 -63.01 -63.92
CA GLY A 1128 -7.43 -62.83 -64.66
C GLY A 1128 -7.14 -61.34 -64.85
N LYS A 1129 -5.96 -60.89 -64.40
CA LYS A 1129 -5.46 -59.54 -64.67
C LYS A 1129 -4.32 -59.63 -65.69
N ASP A 1130 -4.68 -59.73 -66.97
CA ASP A 1130 -3.89 -59.23 -68.10
C ASP A 1130 -4.78 -59.22 -69.35
N THR A 1131 -4.40 -58.46 -70.38
CA THR A 1131 -5.32 -57.90 -71.39
C THR A 1131 -5.85 -58.86 -72.45
N ASP A 1132 -5.33 -60.09 -72.54
CA ASP A 1132 -5.43 -60.89 -73.77
C ASP A 1132 -6.20 -62.23 -73.63
N SER A 1133 -6.72 -62.58 -72.45
CA SER A 1133 -7.54 -63.81 -72.26
C SER A 1133 -8.48 -63.76 -71.04
N PRO A 1134 -9.64 -63.09 -71.12
CA PRO A 1134 -10.57 -62.95 -70.00
C PRO A 1134 -11.40 -64.22 -69.73
N SER A 1135 -11.07 -64.96 -68.67
CA SER A 1135 -11.87 -66.12 -68.23
C SER A 1135 -13.01 -65.70 -67.29
N VAL A 1136 -14.21 -66.28 -67.45
CA VAL A 1136 -15.37 -65.97 -66.59
C VAL A 1136 -15.63 -67.15 -65.64
N LYS A 1137 -15.66 -66.89 -64.32
CA LYS A 1137 -15.98 -67.93 -63.34
C LYS A 1137 -17.50 -68.06 -63.16
N LEU A 1138 -18.05 -69.18 -63.62
CA LEU A 1138 -19.48 -69.48 -63.49
C LEU A 1138 -19.79 -70.12 -62.11
N PRO A 1139 -20.83 -69.67 -61.39
CA PRO A 1139 -21.24 -70.29 -60.12
C PRO A 1139 -22.04 -71.58 -60.37
N SER A 1140 -21.71 -72.65 -59.64
CA SER A 1140 -22.47 -73.93 -59.65
C SER A 1140 -23.49 -74.05 -58.50
N THR A 1141 -23.56 -73.06 -57.61
CA THR A 1141 -24.58 -72.92 -56.57
C THR A 1141 -25.03 -71.47 -56.42
N GLY A 1142 -26.28 -71.26 -56.01
CA GLY A 1142 -26.86 -69.94 -55.74
C GLY A 1142 -26.89 -69.58 -54.26
N ALA A 1143 -27.12 -68.29 -53.97
CA ALA A 1143 -27.02 -67.74 -52.62
C ALA A 1143 -28.10 -68.27 -51.66
N ASN A 1144 -29.25 -68.71 -52.19
CA ASN A 1144 -30.36 -69.27 -51.41
C ASN A 1144 -30.30 -70.82 -51.32
N GLY A 1145 -29.13 -71.40 -51.57
CA GLY A 1145 -28.88 -72.84 -51.48
C GLY A 1145 -29.39 -73.63 -52.70
N THR A 1146 -29.50 -72.98 -53.85
CA THR A 1146 -29.81 -73.65 -55.12
C THR A 1146 -28.55 -74.26 -55.77
N THR A 1147 -28.75 -75.20 -56.68
CA THR A 1147 -27.73 -75.73 -57.60
C THR A 1147 -27.92 -75.09 -58.98
N ILE A 1148 -26.83 -74.77 -59.66
CA ILE A 1148 -26.82 -74.07 -60.95
C ILE A 1148 -26.01 -74.88 -61.96
N SER A 1149 -26.58 -75.09 -63.15
CA SER A 1149 -25.92 -75.74 -64.28
C SER A 1149 -25.91 -74.81 -65.50
N TRP A 1150 -24.88 -74.94 -66.36
CA TRP A 1150 -24.60 -73.99 -67.44
C TRP A 1150 -24.42 -74.69 -68.79
N SER A 1151 -24.78 -73.99 -69.85
CA SER A 1151 -24.58 -74.42 -71.23
C SER A 1151 -24.07 -73.30 -72.12
N VAL A 1152 -23.28 -73.66 -73.13
CA VAL A 1152 -22.72 -72.76 -74.16
C VAL A 1152 -23.03 -73.35 -75.52
N GLY A 1153 -23.66 -72.60 -76.41
CA GLY A 1153 -24.04 -73.09 -77.74
C GLY A 1153 -24.99 -74.31 -77.74
N GLY A 1154 -25.70 -74.57 -76.63
CA GLY A 1154 -26.54 -75.76 -76.44
C GLY A 1154 -25.81 -76.98 -75.86
N VAL A 1155 -24.49 -76.92 -75.66
CA VAL A 1155 -23.71 -77.99 -75.01
C VAL A 1155 -23.64 -77.72 -73.50
N THR A 1156 -24.06 -78.69 -72.68
CA THR A 1156 -23.95 -78.64 -71.22
C THR A 1156 -22.49 -78.73 -70.79
N GLN A 1157 -22.02 -77.78 -70.00
CA GLN A 1157 -20.67 -77.80 -69.44
C GLN A 1157 -20.66 -78.38 -68.02
N LYS A 1158 -19.52 -78.94 -67.61
CA LYS A 1158 -19.29 -79.49 -66.27
C LYS A 1158 -18.25 -78.65 -65.52
N ASP A 1159 -18.26 -78.75 -64.19
CA ASP A 1159 -17.73 -77.73 -63.29
C ASP A 1159 -16.28 -77.24 -63.54
N SER A 1160 -16.16 -75.93 -63.74
CA SER A 1160 -14.95 -75.08 -63.63
C SER A 1160 -13.87 -75.14 -64.74
N LEU A 1161 -13.26 -73.97 -64.98
CA LEU A 1161 -12.19 -73.67 -65.97
C LEU A 1161 -12.70 -73.60 -67.44
N PRO A 1162 -11.89 -73.17 -68.43
CA PRO A 1162 -12.11 -71.87 -69.07
C PRO A 1162 -12.82 -71.98 -70.42
N VAL A 1163 -13.64 -71.00 -70.76
CA VAL A 1163 -14.26 -70.90 -72.09
C VAL A 1163 -13.27 -70.24 -73.06
N GLU A 1164 -12.59 -71.05 -73.86
CA GLU A 1164 -11.84 -70.57 -75.03
C GLU A 1164 -12.80 -69.96 -76.08
N ARG A 1165 -12.26 -69.03 -76.88
CA ARG A 1165 -13.03 -68.23 -77.84
C ARG A 1165 -13.47 -69.09 -79.04
N PRO A 1166 -14.78 -69.15 -79.38
CA PRO A 1166 -15.22 -69.79 -80.62
C PRO A 1166 -14.62 -69.10 -81.86
N ASP A 1167 -14.02 -69.88 -82.75
CA ASP A 1167 -13.03 -69.41 -83.73
C ASP A 1167 -13.62 -68.73 -84.99
N THR A 1168 -14.85 -68.22 -84.91
CA THR A 1168 -15.60 -67.72 -86.08
C THR A 1168 -16.37 -66.43 -85.81
N ALA A 1169 -15.72 -65.29 -86.12
CA ALA A 1169 -16.30 -64.01 -86.57
C ALA A 1169 -17.47 -63.34 -85.78
N SER A 1170 -17.90 -63.87 -84.64
CA SER A 1170 -18.89 -63.27 -83.74
C SER A 1170 -18.20 -62.76 -82.47
N THR A 1171 -18.48 -61.52 -82.08
CA THR A 1171 -17.87 -60.87 -80.91
C THR A 1171 -18.50 -61.28 -79.57
N ASP A 1172 -19.56 -62.08 -79.59
CA ASP A 1172 -20.47 -62.27 -78.47
C ASP A 1172 -20.68 -63.75 -78.13
N ILE A 1173 -20.42 -64.12 -76.87
CA ILE A 1173 -20.70 -65.46 -76.32
C ILE A 1173 -22.01 -65.41 -75.52
N THR A 1174 -22.92 -66.35 -75.80
CA THR A 1174 -24.19 -66.50 -75.07
C THR A 1174 -24.09 -67.62 -74.04
N LEU A 1175 -24.37 -67.30 -72.78
CA LEU A 1175 -24.37 -68.23 -71.65
C LEU A 1175 -25.80 -68.45 -71.11
N THR A 1176 -26.20 -69.72 -70.97
CA THR A 1176 -27.54 -70.10 -70.50
C THR A 1176 -27.45 -70.98 -69.26
N ALA A 1177 -28.18 -70.61 -68.20
CA ALA A 1177 -28.17 -71.26 -66.89
C ALA A 1177 -29.53 -71.88 -66.52
N THR A 1178 -29.49 -72.92 -65.69
CA THR A 1178 -30.66 -73.60 -65.11
C THR A 1178 -30.46 -73.79 -63.61
N VAL A 1179 -31.43 -73.32 -62.80
CA VAL A 1179 -31.31 -73.20 -61.32
C VAL A 1179 -32.32 -74.11 -60.62
N LYS A 1180 -31.87 -74.95 -59.68
CA LYS A 1180 -32.71 -75.98 -59.02
C LYS A 1180 -32.52 -76.05 -57.51
N LYS A 1181 -33.61 -76.24 -56.76
CA LYS A 1181 -33.59 -76.63 -55.34
C LYS A 1181 -34.82 -77.46 -54.98
N GLY A 1182 -34.62 -78.54 -54.23
CA GLY A 1182 -35.67 -79.52 -53.96
C GLY A 1182 -36.29 -80.06 -55.26
N THR A 1183 -37.61 -79.97 -55.36
CA THR A 1183 -38.38 -80.29 -56.58
C THR A 1183 -38.56 -79.10 -57.54
N SER A 1184 -38.23 -77.87 -57.11
CA SER A 1184 -38.37 -76.64 -57.90
C SER A 1184 -37.16 -76.43 -58.84
N ASN A 1185 -37.43 -75.99 -60.07
CA ASN A 1185 -36.42 -75.72 -61.09
C ASN A 1185 -36.82 -74.51 -61.97
N SER A 1186 -35.86 -73.69 -62.39
CA SER A 1186 -36.10 -72.55 -63.27
C SER A 1186 -36.26 -72.97 -64.73
N SER A 1187 -36.95 -72.15 -65.52
CA SER A 1187 -36.73 -72.10 -66.97
C SER A 1187 -35.27 -71.72 -67.26
N ASN A 1188 -34.76 -72.15 -68.42
CA ASN A 1188 -33.40 -71.81 -68.84
C ASN A 1188 -33.26 -70.29 -69.08
N LYS A 1189 -32.36 -69.63 -68.34
CA LYS A 1189 -32.15 -68.16 -68.40
C LYS A 1189 -30.84 -67.84 -69.13
N THR A 1190 -30.90 -66.95 -70.13
CA THR A 1190 -29.70 -66.36 -70.75
C THR A 1190 -29.18 -65.20 -69.88
N VAL A 1191 -27.88 -65.16 -69.58
CA VAL A 1191 -27.35 -64.29 -68.51
C VAL A 1191 -26.54 -63.07 -68.98
N ASN A 1192 -25.73 -63.15 -70.05
CA ASN A 1192 -24.97 -61.97 -70.53
C ASN A 1192 -24.51 -62.02 -72.00
N LYS A 1193 -24.01 -60.87 -72.48
CA LYS A 1193 -23.28 -60.57 -73.71
C LYS A 1193 -22.12 -59.61 -73.36
N TYR A 1194 -20.87 -59.83 -73.80
CA TYR A 1194 -19.67 -59.14 -73.25
C TYR A 1194 -18.95 -58.15 -74.20
N HIS A 1195 -18.39 -57.07 -73.63
CA HIS A 1195 -17.57 -56.00 -74.27
C HIS A 1195 -16.64 -55.34 -73.20
N LEU A 1196 -15.52 -54.69 -73.56
CA LEU A 1196 -14.40 -54.41 -72.60
C LEU A 1196 -13.66 -53.02 -72.75
N GLY A 1197 -13.48 -52.24 -71.65
CA GLY A 1197 -12.60 -51.02 -71.47
C GLY A 1197 -13.17 -49.87 -70.57
N THR A 1198 -12.52 -48.76 -70.11
CA THR A 1198 -11.09 -48.34 -69.88
C THR A 1198 -10.92 -46.94 -69.18
N ALA A 1199 -9.97 -46.79 -68.23
CA ALA A 1199 -9.12 -45.61 -67.80
C ALA A 1199 -9.60 -44.29 -67.05
N ASP A 1200 -8.68 -43.71 -66.22
CA ASP A 1200 -8.46 -42.29 -65.68
C ASP A 1200 -9.37 -41.61 -64.59
N VAL A 1201 -9.00 -40.58 -63.75
CA VAL A 1201 -7.71 -39.91 -63.32
C VAL A 1201 -7.63 -39.28 -61.87
N THR A 1202 -7.55 -37.94 -61.58
CA THR A 1202 -7.07 -37.32 -60.27
C THR A 1202 -7.44 -35.81 -60.03
N VAL A 1203 -7.41 -35.25 -58.77
CA VAL A 1203 -6.98 -33.87 -58.27
C VAL A 1203 -7.65 -33.41 -56.90
N ASN A 1204 -7.37 -32.21 -56.32
CA ASN A 1204 -7.04 -32.00 -54.87
C ASN A 1204 -7.43 -30.63 -54.17
N LYS A 1205 -7.63 -30.65 -52.82
CA LYS A 1205 -7.29 -29.63 -51.73
C LYS A 1205 -8.04 -28.31 -51.38
N SER A 1206 -8.09 -27.99 -50.07
CA SER A 1206 -8.06 -26.64 -49.40
C SER A 1206 -7.79 -26.76 -47.86
N PHE A 1207 -7.01 -25.86 -47.21
CA PHE A 1207 -6.62 -25.92 -45.76
C PHE A 1207 -5.86 -24.65 -45.23
N LEU A 1208 -5.46 -24.62 -43.92
CA LEU A 1208 -4.45 -23.78 -43.19
C LEU A 1208 -4.97 -22.49 -42.47
N LEU A 1209 -4.44 -21.92 -41.36
CA LEU A 1209 -3.38 -22.19 -40.31
C LEU A 1209 -3.61 -21.22 -39.09
N LYS A 1210 -3.00 -21.24 -37.88
CA LYS A 1210 -2.06 -22.11 -37.07
C LYS A 1210 -2.62 -22.22 -35.61
N ARG A 1211 -2.01 -22.12 -34.40
CA ARG A 1211 -0.69 -21.95 -33.67
C ARG A 1211 -0.95 -22.44 -32.19
N GLY A 1212 -0.06 -22.75 -31.24
CA GLY A 1212 1.41 -22.65 -31.01
C GLY A 1212 1.83 -21.36 -30.27
N LEU A 1213 2.68 -21.28 -29.23
CA LEU A 1213 3.70 -22.14 -28.55
C LEU A 1213 3.89 -21.58 -27.09
N GLU A 1214 4.62 -22.13 -26.09
CA GLU A 1214 4.99 -23.48 -25.57
C GLU A 1214 6.05 -23.33 -24.41
N ILE A 1215 6.40 -24.41 -23.65
CA ILE A 1215 7.67 -24.60 -22.83
C ILE A 1215 7.80 -23.77 -21.49
N SER A 1216 8.57 -24.13 -20.43
CA SER A 1216 8.96 -25.41 -19.76
C SER A 1216 9.81 -25.19 -18.46
N LEU A 1217 9.81 -26.17 -17.53
CA LEU A 1217 10.81 -26.55 -16.47
C LEU A 1217 11.43 -25.57 -15.40
N VAL A 1218 11.06 -25.80 -14.13
CA VAL A 1218 11.83 -25.99 -12.84
C VAL A 1218 13.38 -25.75 -12.81
N PRO A 1219 14.04 -25.39 -11.66
CA PRO A 1219 13.81 -24.31 -10.66
C PRO A 1219 15.11 -23.59 -10.15
N PHE A 1220 14.99 -22.88 -9.00
CA PHE A 1220 16.00 -22.57 -7.94
C PHE A 1220 16.78 -21.22 -7.89
N LEU A 1221 16.64 -20.56 -6.72
CA LEU A 1221 17.64 -19.83 -5.92
C LEU A 1221 18.18 -18.45 -6.37
N PHE A 1222 17.60 -17.36 -5.86
CA PHE A 1222 18.14 -16.60 -4.71
C PHE A 1222 17.25 -15.39 -4.33
N LEU A 1223 17.24 -15.05 -3.02
CA LEU A 1223 16.55 -13.93 -2.35
C LEU A 1223 15.01 -14.00 -2.34
#